data_AF-A0A8T0RA62-F1
#
_entry.id   AF-A0A8T0RA62-F1
#
_cell.length_a   1.000
_cell.length_b   1.000
_cell.length_c   1.000
_cell.angle_alpha   90.00
_cell.angle_beta   90.00
_cell.angle_gamma   90.00
#
_symmetry.space_group_name_H-M   'P 1'
#
loop_
_entity.id
_entity.type
_entity.pdbx_description
1 polymer ?
#
loop_
_entity_poly.entity_id
_entity_poly.type
_entity_poly.pdbx_seq_one_letter_code
_entity_poly.pdbx_strand_id
1 'polypeptide(L)'
;MSSGSASRHGRLLISPSLSTPTFSTRSPSPSPALQHHHHHHERRNSTSSPKPLVPFPSSSSASAAYRPRSSTGGAAAPAPSAAFAHNARLAAALVPAAAFLLDLGGLPVFAVLAVGLAAAYLLDALQLRQGAFFTVWAALLAADVAFFFSASLSSAAAVSLPLTILALLLCAETSFLIGIWASLQFRWIQLENPTIVAALERLLFACVPIAAPALFTWALVSAVGMASASYYFAAFCMLFYWLFSIPRPSSFNNRKLDASVQDCDGILGPLESCVHSLYLLFVPVLFHAASHHATLFTSWGSVCELLLLFFIPFLFQLYASTRGALWWITRDARTMDQIRIVNGLVALVVVVLCLEVRVVFYSFGRYIHAPPPLNYLLVTVTMLGGALGLAAHAAGKVGDAASSAAFTVLAVLVSGAGAVVIGFPVMVLPLPMISGYYVARFFTKKSLSSYFTFVAIASLMVLWFVVHNYWDLNIWLAGMPLKSFTKYVVAAVIMAMAVPGLALLPTKLRFLLELGLIGHTLLLCYIENRLFNYASMYYFGFEEDILYPSYMVLITTFLGLALVRRLYADQRIGPKATWILTCLYSSKLSMLFMTSRSVIWVSAVLLLAVTPPLLLYRDNSKGAARMKAWQAYFHASVIAFSAWLCRETIFEALQWWNGRPPPDGLLLGSYILLTGVACIPIVILHFPHVQVVD
;
A
#
# COMPACT_ATOMS: atom_id res chain seq x y z
N MET A 1 43.36 -44.80 1.21
CA MET A 1 44.71 -44.67 0.61
C MET A 1 44.85 -43.24 0.09
N SER A 2 46.06 -42.66 0.13
CA SER A 2 46.39 -41.31 -0.39
C SER A 2 46.20 -41.22 -1.91
N SER A 3 46.06 -40.07 -2.58
CA SER A 3 46.77 -38.77 -2.49
C SER A 3 45.96 -37.68 -3.25
N GLY A 4 46.24 -36.36 -3.24
CA GLY A 4 47.28 -35.52 -2.63
C GLY A 4 47.49 -34.21 -3.43
N SER A 5 48.16 -33.19 -2.85
CA SER A 5 48.47 -31.85 -3.43
C SER A 5 47.31 -30.83 -3.48
N ALA A 6 47.26 -29.66 -2.82
CA ALA A 6 48.17 -28.80 -2.02
C ALA A 6 48.88 -27.62 -2.74
N SER A 7 48.42 -26.38 -2.47
CA SER A 7 49.20 -25.13 -2.33
C SER A 7 48.30 -24.07 -1.65
N ARG A 8 48.66 -23.47 -0.50
CA ARG A 8 49.55 -22.31 -0.24
C ARG A 8 49.08 -21.02 -0.93
N HIS A 9 49.13 -19.80 -0.34
CA HIS A 9 49.27 -19.28 1.04
C HIS A 9 49.11 -17.74 0.93
N GLY A 10 48.72 -17.01 1.99
CA GLY A 10 48.84 -15.54 2.00
C GLY A 10 47.84 -14.77 2.87
N ARG A 11 48.29 -14.30 4.04
CA ARG A 11 47.59 -13.27 4.85
C ARG A 11 47.92 -11.87 4.30
N LEU A 12 47.07 -10.88 4.59
CA LEU A 12 47.53 -9.64 5.24
C LEU A 12 46.38 -8.91 5.96
N LEU A 13 46.56 -8.68 7.26
CA LEU A 13 45.76 -7.79 8.09
C LEU A 13 46.50 -6.46 8.19
N ILE A 14 45.80 -5.34 8.00
CA ILE A 14 46.31 -4.00 8.34
C ILE A 14 45.20 -3.22 9.06
N SER A 15 45.45 -2.91 10.33
CA SER A 15 44.82 -1.80 11.05
C SER A 15 45.69 -0.55 10.89
N PRO A 16 45.14 0.65 11.14
CA PRO A 16 45.66 1.37 12.30
C PRO A 16 44.59 2.10 13.13
N SER A 17 45.05 2.69 14.23
CA SER A 17 44.30 3.30 15.33
C SER A 17 44.37 4.84 15.34
N LEU A 18 43.59 5.46 16.24
CA LEU A 18 43.80 6.78 16.87
C LEU A 18 43.80 8.04 15.98
N SER A 19 42.81 8.91 16.18
CA SER A 19 42.98 10.16 16.99
C SER A 19 41.82 11.16 16.80
N THR A 20 41.46 11.85 17.88
CA THR A 20 40.66 13.09 17.87
C THR A 20 41.57 14.31 17.82
N PRO A 21 41.06 15.48 17.39
CA PRO A 21 41.03 16.58 18.38
C PRO A 21 39.77 17.46 18.35
N THR A 22 39.55 18.16 19.46
CA THR A 22 38.47 19.12 19.75
C THR A 22 38.93 20.58 19.69
N PHE A 23 38.15 21.47 19.07
CA PHE A 23 38.06 22.94 19.32
C PHE A 23 36.65 23.35 18.82
N SER A 24 35.65 23.79 19.59
CA SER A 24 35.49 24.85 20.62
C SER A 24 34.97 26.20 20.08
N THR A 25 33.71 26.50 20.42
CA THR A 25 33.17 27.83 20.82
C THR A 25 33.50 29.10 20.02
N ARG A 26 32.46 29.70 19.41
CA ARG A 26 32.10 31.11 19.65
C ARG A 26 30.65 31.44 19.29
N SER A 27 29.88 31.84 20.30
CA SER A 27 28.75 32.77 20.13
C SER A 27 29.29 34.21 20.07
N PRO A 28 28.50 35.15 19.55
CA PRO A 28 27.89 36.11 20.47
C PRO A 28 26.45 36.50 20.11
N SER A 29 25.61 36.61 21.14
CA SER A 29 24.56 37.64 21.18
C SER A 29 25.18 38.95 21.68
N PRO A 30 24.60 40.11 21.33
CA PRO A 30 23.86 40.81 22.38
C PRO A 30 22.58 41.52 21.91
N SER A 31 21.56 41.48 22.75
CA SER A 31 20.49 42.51 22.87
C SER A 31 21.06 43.69 23.73
N PRO A 32 20.38 44.85 23.98
CA PRO A 32 18.93 44.99 24.27
C PRO A 32 18.27 46.35 23.90
N ALA A 33 17.07 46.60 24.50
CA ALA A 33 16.56 47.93 24.94
C ALA A 33 15.94 48.89 23.87
N LEU A 34 14.90 49.72 24.10
CA LEU A 34 14.06 50.09 25.28
C LEU A 34 12.65 50.64 24.85
N GLN A 35 11.65 50.53 25.75
CA GLN A 35 10.51 51.45 26.10
C GLN A 35 9.58 52.08 25.01
N HIS A 36 8.25 52.20 25.19
CA HIS A 36 7.57 52.93 26.29
C HIS A 36 6.10 52.48 26.62
N HIS A 37 5.54 53.00 27.72
CA HIS A 37 4.25 52.66 28.38
C HIS A 37 2.98 53.40 27.89
N HIS A 38 1.78 52.82 28.12
CA HIS A 38 0.69 53.44 28.93
C HIS A 38 -0.45 52.45 29.33
N HIS A 39 -1.31 52.85 30.27
CA HIS A 39 -2.26 52.06 31.10
C HIS A 39 -3.66 52.78 31.18
N HIS A 40 -4.82 52.23 31.60
CA HIS A 40 -5.22 50.92 32.18
C HIS A 40 -6.76 50.62 31.98
N HIS A 41 -7.36 49.74 32.81
CA HIS A 41 -8.81 49.43 32.99
C HIS A 41 -9.54 48.59 31.90
N GLU A 42 -10.41 47.59 32.21
CA GLU A 42 -10.66 46.84 33.46
C GLU A 42 -11.35 45.46 33.18
N ARG A 43 -11.31 44.55 34.17
CA ARG A 43 -12.22 43.41 34.46
C ARG A 43 -12.37 42.15 33.56
N ARG A 44 -11.90 41.04 34.18
CA ARG A 44 -12.55 39.74 34.45
C ARG A 44 -12.77 38.69 33.34
N ASN A 45 -12.10 37.56 33.56
CA ASN A 45 -12.54 36.17 33.42
C ASN A 45 -13.18 35.71 32.09
N SER A 46 -12.39 34.99 31.29
CA SER A 46 -12.86 33.70 30.72
C SER A 46 -11.72 32.70 30.55
N THR A 47 -12.06 31.43 30.73
CA THR A 47 -11.18 30.26 30.71
C THR A 47 -10.55 30.03 29.34
N SER A 48 -9.24 29.80 29.30
CA SER A 48 -8.50 29.43 28.08
C SER A 48 -8.79 27.99 27.65
N SER A 49 -9.74 27.81 26.71
CA SER A 49 -9.97 26.52 26.06
C SER A 49 -8.79 26.11 25.17
N PRO A 50 -8.23 24.89 25.30
CA PRO A 50 -7.17 24.42 24.41
C PRO A 50 -7.74 24.05 23.03
N LYS A 51 -7.17 24.63 21.96
CA LYS A 51 -7.55 24.33 20.57
C LYS A 51 -7.25 22.85 20.22
N PRO A 52 -8.21 22.06 19.72
CA PRO A 52 -7.93 20.72 19.22
C PRO A 52 -7.24 20.79 17.85
N LEU A 53 -6.01 20.29 17.77
CA LEU A 53 -5.27 20.08 16.52
C LEU A 53 -5.76 18.84 15.75
N VAL A 54 -6.99 18.89 15.23
CA VAL A 54 -7.48 18.06 14.11
C VAL A 54 -8.52 18.86 13.31
N PRO A 55 -8.22 19.33 12.09
CA PRO A 55 -9.26 19.74 11.16
C PRO A 55 -9.82 18.48 10.48
N PHE A 56 -10.98 18.02 10.93
CA PHE A 56 -11.88 17.27 10.05
C PHE A 56 -12.38 18.24 8.97
N PRO A 57 -12.55 17.81 7.70
CA PRO A 57 -13.14 18.65 6.66
C PRO A 57 -14.65 18.78 6.91
N SER A 58 -15.03 19.69 7.80
CA SER A 58 -16.42 20.15 7.93
C SER A 58 -16.82 20.93 6.68
N SER A 59 -17.98 20.62 6.11
CA SER A 59 -18.59 21.35 5.00
C SER A 59 -18.93 22.79 5.40
N SER A 60 -18.01 23.73 5.16
CA SER A 60 -18.28 25.15 5.32
C SER A 60 -19.06 25.68 4.12
N SER A 61 -20.37 25.75 4.26
CA SER A 61 -21.24 26.59 3.46
C SER A 61 -20.82 28.06 3.62
N ALA A 62 -20.10 28.59 2.63
CA ALA A 62 -19.72 29.99 2.60
C ALA A 62 -20.94 30.85 2.24
N SER A 63 -21.48 31.56 3.23
CA SER A 63 -22.53 32.56 3.04
C SER A 63 -22.05 33.70 2.12
N ALA A 64 -22.94 34.15 1.24
CA ALA A 64 -22.61 35.14 0.21
C ALA A 64 -22.35 36.52 0.83
N ALA A 65 -21.10 36.98 0.78
CA ALA A 65 -20.76 38.39 0.97
C ALA A 65 -20.95 39.15 -0.36
N TYR A 66 -22.06 39.89 -0.47
CA TYR A 66 -22.38 40.73 -1.61
C TYR A 66 -21.30 41.82 -1.77
N ARG A 67 -20.62 41.87 -2.93
CA ARG A 67 -19.85 43.04 -3.38
C ARG A 67 -20.23 43.37 -4.82
N PRO A 68 -20.45 44.66 -5.16
CA PRO A 68 -21.02 45.03 -6.45
C PRO A 68 -20.03 44.83 -7.60
N ARG A 69 -20.59 44.55 -8.77
CA ARG A 69 -19.89 44.22 -10.01
C ARG A 69 -19.45 45.52 -10.69
N SER A 70 -18.15 45.83 -10.70
CA SER A 70 -17.59 46.85 -11.60
C SER A 70 -17.37 46.21 -12.98
N SER A 71 -18.09 46.67 -13.99
CA SER A 71 -18.03 46.16 -15.36
C SER A 71 -16.83 46.71 -16.13
N THR A 72 -15.84 45.86 -16.38
CA THR A 72 -14.83 46.10 -17.44
C THR A 72 -14.68 44.83 -18.27
N GLY A 73 -14.98 44.91 -19.56
CA GLY A 73 -14.86 43.79 -20.48
C GLY A 73 -13.41 43.36 -20.66
N GLY A 74 -13.13 42.09 -20.41
CA GLY A 74 -11.87 41.42 -20.75
C GLY A 74 -12.20 40.08 -21.39
N ALA A 75 -11.55 39.77 -22.51
CA ALA A 75 -11.86 38.59 -23.31
C ALA A 75 -11.80 37.31 -22.46
N ALA A 76 -12.83 36.46 -22.59
CA ALA A 76 -12.86 35.17 -21.92
C ALA A 76 -11.74 34.29 -22.48
N ALA A 77 -10.73 34.00 -21.64
CA ALA A 77 -9.77 32.95 -21.95
C ALA A 77 -10.53 31.63 -22.16
N PRO A 78 -10.25 30.86 -23.24
CA PRO A 78 -10.92 29.60 -23.46
C PRO A 78 -10.65 28.67 -22.28
N ALA A 79 -11.72 28.15 -21.67
CA ALA A 79 -11.59 27.20 -20.57
C ALA A 79 -10.78 25.97 -21.04
N PRO A 80 -9.84 25.46 -20.22
CA PRO A 80 -9.09 24.26 -20.59
C PRO A 80 -10.06 23.11 -20.81
N SER A 81 -9.99 22.49 -21.99
CA SER A 81 -10.88 21.39 -22.38
C SER A 81 -10.83 20.26 -21.37
N ALA A 82 -12.00 19.82 -20.90
CA ALA A 82 -12.13 18.79 -19.88
C ALA A 82 -11.50 17.46 -20.34
N ALA A 83 -10.32 17.14 -19.81
CA ALA A 83 -9.70 15.84 -19.98
C ALA A 83 -10.42 14.80 -19.10
N PHE A 84 -10.49 13.55 -19.56
CA PHE A 84 -11.17 12.47 -18.84
C PHE A 84 -10.53 12.21 -17.46
N ALA A 85 -11.20 12.64 -16.39
CA ALA A 85 -10.60 12.74 -15.06
C ALA A 85 -10.30 11.38 -14.41
N HIS A 86 -11.04 10.34 -14.79
CA HIS A 86 -10.94 9.01 -14.20
C HIS A 86 -10.13 8.01 -15.03
N ASN A 87 -9.50 8.46 -16.13
CA ASN A 87 -8.78 7.60 -17.08
C ASN A 87 -7.76 6.65 -16.41
N ALA A 88 -6.95 7.19 -15.48
CA ALA A 88 -5.93 6.41 -14.77
C ALA A 88 -6.52 5.31 -13.84
N ARG A 89 -7.75 5.45 -13.35
CA ARG A 89 -8.41 4.40 -12.54
C ARG A 89 -8.92 3.27 -13.41
N LEU A 90 -9.48 3.60 -14.57
CA LEU A 90 -9.93 2.60 -15.55
C LEU A 90 -8.74 1.87 -16.17
N ALA A 91 -7.66 2.58 -16.52
CA ALA A 91 -6.41 1.96 -16.95
C ALA A 91 -5.87 0.96 -15.92
N ALA A 92 -5.88 1.30 -14.62
CA ALA A 92 -5.43 0.40 -13.55
C ALA A 92 -6.30 -0.87 -13.38
N ALA A 93 -7.53 -0.89 -13.91
CA ALA A 93 -8.41 -2.05 -13.94
C ALA A 93 -8.31 -2.82 -15.25
N LEU A 94 -8.44 -2.12 -16.38
CA LEU A 94 -8.60 -2.68 -17.71
C LEU A 94 -7.28 -3.06 -18.39
N VAL A 95 -6.16 -2.39 -18.09
CA VAL A 95 -4.87 -2.76 -18.70
C VAL A 95 -4.36 -4.12 -18.19
N PRO A 96 -4.38 -4.44 -16.87
CA PRO A 96 -4.02 -5.78 -16.42
C PRO A 96 -5.01 -6.85 -16.89
N ALA A 97 -6.31 -6.52 -16.97
CA ALA A 97 -7.31 -7.41 -17.57
C ALA A 97 -7.01 -7.70 -19.05
N ALA A 98 -6.71 -6.69 -19.86
CA ALA A 98 -6.32 -6.84 -21.25
C ALA A 98 -5.02 -7.66 -21.41
N ALA A 99 -4.04 -7.47 -20.53
CA ALA A 99 -2.81 -8.27 -20.52
C ALA A 99 -3.08 -9.75 -20.21
N PHE A 100 -3.94 -10.05 -19.24
CA PHE A 100 -4.36 -11.41 -18.93
C PHE A 100 -5.18 -12.06 -20.07
N LEU A 101 -6.06 -11.28 -20.72
CA LEU A 101 -6.75 -11.72 -21.93
C LEU A 101 -5.75 -12.07 -23.05
N LEU A 102 -4.77 -11.20 -23.33
CA LEU A 102 -3.72 -11.50 -24.33
C LEU A 102 -2.96 -12.80 -24.02
N ASP A 103 -2.67 -13.07 -22.75
CA ASP A 103 -2.02 -14.32 -22.30
C ASP A 103 -2.92 -15.54 -22.52
N LEU A 104 -4.19 -15.48 -22.08
CA LEU A 104 -5.19 -16.54 -22.30
C LEU A 104 -5.47 -16.82 -23.79
N GLY A 105 -5.48 -15.76 -24.60
CA GLY A 105 -5.79 -15.84 -26.04
C GLY A 105 -4.60 -16.26 -26.91
N GLY A 106 -3.38 -16.17 -26.37
CA GLY A 106 -2.14 -16.56 -27.04
C GLY A 106 -1.89 -15.85 -28.38
N LEU A 107 -1.13 -16.55 -29.24
CA LEU A 107 -0.68 -16.01 -30.52
C LEU A 107 -1.81 -15.53 -31.46
N PRO A 108 -2.96 -16.24 -31.63
CA PRO A 108 -4.03 -15.80 -32.53
C PRO A 108 -4.62 -14.44 -32.12
N VAL A 109 -4.95 -14.28 -30.83
CA VAL A 109 -5.53 -13.04 -30.29
C VAL A 109 -4.51 -11.91 -30.34
N PHE A 110 -3.25 -12.18 -29.99
CA PHE A 110 -2.17 -11.19 -30.10
C PHE A 110 -1.97 -10.70 -31.56
N ALA A 111 -1.96 -11.61 -32.53
CA ALA A 111 -1.78 -11.26 -33.94
C ALA A 111 -2.93 -10.40 -34.48
N VAL A 112 -4.18 -10.75 -34.18
CA VAL A 112 -5.37 -9.99 -34.60
C VAL A 112 -5.35 -8.58 -33.99
N LEU A 113 -5.05 -8.45 -32.70
CA LEU A 113 -4.99 -7.15 -32.04
C LEU A 113 -3.78 -6.32 -32.50
N ALA A 114 -2.62 -6.92 -32.75
CA ALA A 114 -1.45 -6.21 -33.26
C ALA A 114 -1.70 -5.62 -34.66
N VAL A 115 -2.29 -6.39 -35.57
CA VAL A 115 -2.66 -5.91 -36.91
C VAL A 115 -3.77 -4.85 -36.83
N GLY A 116 -4.80 -5.07 -36.00
CA GLY A 116 -5.89 -4.13 -35.81
C GLY A 116 -5.44 -2.78 -35.23
N LEU A 117 -4.56 -2.79 -34.23
CA LEU A 117 -3.98 -1.58 -33.64
C LEU A 117 -3.02 -0.87 -34.60
N ALA A 118 -2.23 -1.59 -35.39
CA ALA A 118 -1.40 -1.00 -36.44
C ALA A 118 -2.25 -0.30 -37.52
N ALA A 119 -3.36 -0.91 -37.94
CA ALA A 119 -4.31 -0.31 -38.86
C ALA A 119 -5.00 0.93 -38.26
N ALA A 120 -5.44 0.86 -37.00
CA ALA A 120 -6.04 2.00 -36.29
C ALA A 120 -5.06 3.17 -36.13
N TYR A 121 -3.79 2.89 -35.80
CA TYR A 121 -2.73 3.89 -35.73
C TYR A 121 -2.46 4.55 -37.08
N LEU A 122 -2.41 3.77 -38.17
CA LEU A 122 -2.25 4.32 -39.52
C LEU A 122 -3.44 5.22 -39.91
N LEU A 123 -4.67 4.84 -39.60
CA LEU A 123 -5.86 5.65 -39.87
C LEU A 123 -5.90 6.94 -39.04
N ASP A 124 -5.47 6.91 -37.78
CA ASP A 124 -5.39 8.11 -36.94
C ASP A 124 -4.25 9.06 -37.41
N ALA A 125 -3.11 8.50 -37.83
CA ALA A 125 -2.03 9.26 -38.46
C ALA A 125 -2.50 9.95 -39.77
N LEU A 126 -3.36 9.29 -40.54
CA LEU A 126 -4.05 9.86 -41.72
C LEU A 126 -5.23 10.80 -41.37
N GLN A 127 -5.44 11.12 -40.10
CA GLN A 127 -6.56 11.93 -39.56
C GLN A 127 -7.97 11.36 -39.83
N LEU A 128 -8.09 10.09 -40.22
CA LEU A 128 -9.35 9.39 -40.46
C LEU A 128 -9.96 8.88 -39.14
N ARG A 129 -10.29 9.81 -38.23
CA ARG A 129 -10.70 9.52 -36.84
C ARG A 129 -11.86 8.54 -36.70
N GLN A 130 -12.86 8.61 -37.60
CA GLN A 130 -13.97 7.65 -37.63
C GLN A 130 -13.52 6.26 -38.07
N GLY A 131 -12.61 6.18 -39.06
CA GLY A 131 -11.98 4.93 -39.48
C GLY A 131 -11.19 4.29 -38.33
N ALA A 132 -10.35 5.06 -37.65
CA ALA A 132 -9.60 4.61 -36.47
C ALA A 132 -10.53 4.05 -35.37
N PHE A 133 -11.63 4.75 -35.07
CA PHE A 133 -12.66 4.29 -34.12
C PHE A 133 -13.27 2.94 -34.52
N PHE A 134 -13.75 2.80 -35.76
CA PHE A 134 -14.36 1.55 -36.22
C PHE A 134 -13.35 0.40 -36.31
N THR A 135 -12.08 0.66 -36.66
CA THR A 135 -11.05 -0.38 -36.67
C THR A 135 -10.70 -0.91 -35.27
N VAL A 136 -10.75 -0.08 -34.22
CA VAL A 136 -10.56 -0.56 -32.84
C VAL A 136 -11.68 -1.53 -32.44
N TRP A 137 -12.94 -1.18 -32.72
CA TRP A 137 -14.08 -2.07 -32.45
C TRP A 137 -14.06 -3.34 -33.30
N ALA A 138 -13.70 -3.25 -34.58
CA ALA A 138 -13.55 -4.42 -35.45
C ALA A 138 -12.41 -5.34 -34.98
N ALA A 139 -11.30 -4.79 -34.49
CA ALA A 139 -10.18 -5.55 -33.94
C ALA A 139 -10.56 -6.30 -32.65
N LEU A 140 -11.31 -5.67 -31.75
CA LEU A 140 -11.84 -6.32 -30.54
C LEU A 140 -12.82 -7.45 -30.88
N LEU A 141 -13.77 -7.21 -31.79
CA LEU A 141 -14.71 -8.24 -32.25
C LEU A 141 -13.99 -9.42 -32.92
N ALA A 142 -12.99 -9.15 -33.76
CA ALA A 142 -12.18 -10.18 -34.38
C ALA A 142 -11.33 -10.95 -33.36
N ALA A 143 -10.86 -10.28 -32.29
CA ALA A 143 -10.16 -10.92 -31.19
C ALA A 143 -11.07 -11.84 -30.39
N ASP A 144 -12.32 -11.46 -30.11
CA ASP A 144 -13.32 -12.30 -29.44
C ASP A 144 -13.66 -13.55 -30.27
N VAL A 145 -13.72 -13.42 -31.60
CA VAL A 145 -13.86 -14.57 -32.52
C VAL A 145 -12.61 -15.47 -32.48
N ALA A 146 -11.41 -14.89 -32.50
CA ALA A 146 -10.16 -15.65 -32.37
C ALA A 146 -10.06 -16.39 -31.03
N PHE A 147 -10.53 -15.78 -29.94
CA PHE A 147 -10.70 -16.40 -28.62
C PHE A 147 -11.65 -17.60 -28.68
N PHE A 148 -12.82 -17.44 -29.30
CA PHE A 148 -13.81 -18.51 -29.40
C PHE A 148 -13.23 -19.76 -30.09
N PHE A 149 -12.51 -19.57 -31.21
CA PHE A 149 -11.83 -20.67 -31.89
C PHE A 149 -10.66 -21.24 -31.07
N SER A 150 -9.86 -20.40 -30.42
CA SER A 150 -8.75 -20.88 -29.57
C SER A 150 -9.24 -21.69 -28.36
N ALA A 151 -10.35 -21.27 -27.73
CA ALA A 151 -10.94 -21.95 -26.58
C ALA A 151 -11.68 -23.24 -26.97
N SER A 152 -12.38 -23.25 -28.11
CA SER A 152 -13.11 -24.44 -28.58
C SER A 152 -12.18 -25.57 -29.09
N LEU A 153 -10.95 -25.24 -29.50
CA LEU A 153 -9.89 -26.25 -29.75
C LEU A 153 -9.18 -26.71 -28.47
N SER A 154 -9.41 -26.08 -27.32
CA SER A 154 -8.76 -26.44 -26.06
C SER A 154 -9.51 -27.55 -25.32
N SER A 155 -8.79 -28.31 -24.49
CA SER A 155 -9.37 -29.38 -23.66
C SER A 155 -10.39 -28.89 -22.61
N ALA A 156 -10.49 -27.59 -22.35
CA ALA A 156 -11.45 -27.01 -21.41
C ALA A 156 -12.92 -27.23 -21.85
N ALA A 157 -13.19 -27.12 -23.16
CA ALA A 157 -14.52 -27.33 -23.73
C ALA A 157 -15.05 -28.77 -23.53
N ALA A 158 -14.13 -29.75 -23.39
CA ALA A 158 -14.47 -31.14 -23.15
C ALA A 158 -14.87 -31.45 -21.69
N VAL A 159 -14.54 -30.56 -20.74
CA VAL A 159 -14.81 -30.78 -19.30
C VAL A 159 -16.17 -30.23 -18.89
N SER A 160 -16.53 -29.02 -19.33
CA SER A 160 -17.89 -28.49 -19.14
C SER A 160 -18.25 -27.34 -20.10
N LEU A 161 -19.28 -27.58 -20.92
CA LEU A 161 -19.88 -26.58 -21.80
C LEU A 161 -20.35 -25.30 -21.06
N PRO A 162 -21.14 -25.36 -19.96
CA PRO A 162 -21.66 -24.15 -19.34
C PRO A 162 -20.57 -23.26 -18.72
N LEU A 163 -19.50 -23.85 -18.16
CA LEU A 163 -18.37 -23.10 -17.63
C LEU A 163 -17.59 -22.41 -18.76
N THR A 164 -17.40 -23.10 -19.88
CA THR A 164 -16.74 -22.56 -21.08
C THR A 164 -17.53 -21.37 -21.66
N ILE A 165 -18.87 -21.49 -21.75
CA ILE A 165 -19.75 -20.38 -22.17
C ILE A 165 -19.64 -19.19 -21.21
N LEU A 166 -19.66 -19.44 -19.89
CA LEU A 166 -19.56 -18.36 -18.89
C LEU A 166 -18.18 -17.66 -18.91
N ALA A 167 -17.10 -18.41 -19.12
CA ALA A 167 -15.75 -17.85 -19.26
C ALA A 167 -15.64 -16.99 -20.53
N LEU A 168 -16.16 -17.49 -21.67
CA LEU A 168 -16.20 -16.71 -22.92
C LEU A 168 -17.06 -15.45 -22.80
N LEU A 169 -18.19 -15.52 -22.07
CA LEU A 169 -19.02 -14.36 -21.77
C LEU A 169 -18.26 -13.30 -20.96
N LEU A 170 -17.50 -13.71 -19.94
CA LEU A 170 -16.67 -12.79 -19.14
C LEU A 170 -15.55 -12.15 -19.98
N CYS A 171 -14.91 -12.92 -20.88
CA CYS A 171 -13.93 -12.39 -21.82
C CYS A 171 -14.56 -11.37 -22.79
N ALA A 172 -15.72 -11.68 -23.36
CA ALA A 172 -16.44 -10.77 -24.27
C ALA A 172 -16.96 -9.50 -23.55
N GLU A 173 -17.48 -9.62 -22.31
CA GLU A 173 -17.88 -8.47 -21.49
C GLU A 173 -16.68 -7.55 -21.22
N THR A 174 -15.52 -8.12 -20.89
CA THR A 174 -14.32 -7.33 -20.57
C THR A 174 -13.66 -6.73 -21.81
N SER A 175 -13.67 -7.43 -22.95
CA SER A 175 -13.34 -6.90 -24.27
C SER A 175 -14.24 -5.71 -24.66
N PHE A 176 -15.55 -5.84 -24.45
CA PHE A 176 -16.53 -4.77 -24.66
C PHE A 176 -16.29 -3.55 -23.74
N LEU A 177 -15.96 -3.76 -22.46
CA LEU A 177 -15.59 -2.67 -21.53
C LEU A 177 -14.28 -1.97 -21.95
N ILE A 178 -13.30 -2.70 -22.49
CA ILE A 178 -12.09 -2.12 -23.10
C ILE A 178 -12.47 -1.27 -24.32
N GLY A 179 -13.39 -1.75 -25.17
CA GLY A 179 -13.92 -1.00 -26.32
C GLY A 179 -14.62 0.31 -25.91
N ILE A 180 -15.43 0.29 -24.85
CA ILE A 180 -16.04 1.51 -24.29
C ILE A 180 -14.97 2.46 -23.74
N TRP A 181 -13.97 1.96 -23.01
CA TRP A 181 -12.89 2.78 -22.48
C TRP A 181 -12.02 3.41 -23.58
N ALA A 182 -11.77 2.69 -24.68
CA ALA A 182 -11.13 3.22 -25.88
C ALA A 182 -12.01 4.28 -26.56
N SER A 183 -13.33 4.04 -26.67
CA SER A 183 -14.30 5.00 -27.23
C SER A 183 -14.26 6.36 -26.51
N LEU A 184 -14.12 6.35 -25.18
CA LEU A 184 -13.99 7.57 -24.38
C LEU A 184 -12.71 8.38 -24.63
N GLN A 185 -11.68 7.82 -25.30
CA GLN A 185 -10.47 8.58 -25.67
C GLN A 185 -10.69 9.47 -26.91
N PHE A 186 -11.68 9.16 -27.76
CA PHE A 186 -11.94 9.92 -28.98
C PHE A 186 -12.63 11.26 -28.68
N ARG A 187 -11.86 12.35 -28.72
CA ARG A 187 -12.31 13.72 -28.44
C ARG A 187 -13.50 14.18 -29.30
N TRP A 188 -13.65 13.65 -30.51
CA TRP A 188 -14.79 13.94 -31.38
C TRP A 188 -16.12 13.48 -30.75
N ILE A 189 -16.17 12.26 -30.21
CA ILE A 189 -17.35 11.69 -29.53
C ILE A 189 -17.70 12.51 -28.28
N GLN A 190 -16.69 12.94 -27.51
CA GLN A 190 -16.85 13.79 -26.32
C GLN A 190 -17.53 15.15 -26.63
N LEU A 191 -17.34 15.69 -27.84
CA LEU A 191 -17.86 17.00 -28.23
C LEU A 191 -19.25 16.91 -28.86
N GLU A 192 -19.53 15.90 -29.68
CA GLU A 192 -20.82 15.76 -30.34
C GLU A 192 -21.91 15.16 -29.44
N ASN A 193 -21.58 14.18 -28.61
CA ASN A 193 -22.57 13.39 -27.87
C ASN A 193 -22.27 13.31 -26.35
N PRO A 194 -22.26 14.44 -25.62
CA PRO A 194 -21.88 14.48 -24.21
C PRO A 194 -22.76 13.60 -23.30
N THR A 195 -24.04 13.42 -23.63
CA THR A 195 -24.97 12.54 -22.90
C THR A 195 -24.60 11.07 -23.03
N ILE A 196 -24.23 10.61 -24.24
CA ILE A 196 -23.76 9.25 -24.49
C ILE A 196 -22.44 9.02 -23.74
N VAL A 197 -21.53 9.99 -23.78
CA VAL A 197 -20.22 9.93 -23.12
C VAL A 197 -20.37 9.81 -21.59
N ALA A 198 -21.32 10.53 -20.98
CA ALA A 198 -21.67 10.38 -19.56
C ALA A 198 -22.32 9.01 -19.25
N ALA A 199 -23.16 8.48 -20.14
CA ALA A 199 -23.76 7.15 -19.99
C ALA A 199 -22.70 6.03 -20.09
N LEU A 200 -21.72 6.16 -21.00
CA LEU A 200 -20.57 5.25 -21.12
C LEU A 200 -19.65 5.34 -19.89
N GLU A 201 -19.44 6.53 -19.32
CA GLU A 201 -18.72 6.69 -18.04
C GLU A 201 -19.45 5.94 -16.90
N ARG A 202 -20.78 6.08 -16.79
CA ARG A 202 -21.59 5.35 -15.81
C ARG A 202 -21.55 3.85 -16.02
N LEU A 203 -21.64 3.38 -17.27
CA LEU A 203 -21.59 1.96 -17.62
C LEU A 203 -20.25 1.32 -17.21
N LEU A 204 -19.12 1.98 -17.50
CA LEU A 204 -17.80 1.53 -17.03
C LEU A 204 -17.73 1.46 -15.50
N PHE A 205 -18.19 2.51 -14.81
CA PHE A 205 -18.19 2.52 -13.34
C PHE A 205 -19.12 1.48 -12.73
N ALA A 206 -20.20 1.08 -13.42
CA ALA A 206 -21.14 0.06 -12.97
C ALA A 206 -20.61 -1.37 -13.19
N CYS A 207 -20.01 -1.69 -14.34
CA CYS A 207 -19.64 -3.05 -14.72
C CYS A 207 -18.20 -3.44 -14.35
N VAL A 208 -17.22 -2.52 -14.44
CA VAL A 208 -15.81 -2.81 -14.12
C VAL A 208 -15.62 -3.39 -12.70
N PRO A 209 -16.34 -2.94 -11.66
CA PRO A 209 -16.21 -3.50 -10.30
C PRO A 209 -16.76 -4.92 -10.12
N ILE A 210 -17.40 -5.49 -11.15
CA ILE A 210 -17.92 -6.87 -11.19
C ILE A 210 -17.00 -7.73 -12.06
N ALA A 211 -16.68 -7.27 -13.26
CA ALA A 211 -15.89 -8.05 -14.21
C ALA A 211 -14.38 -8.12 -13.87
N ALA A 212 -13.78 -7.01 -13.41
CA ALA A 212 -12.34 -6.97 -13.12
C ALA A 212 -11.92 -7.83 -11.90
N PRO A 213 -12.63 -7.88 -10.76
CA PRO A 213 -12.30 -8.80 -9.68
C PRO A 213 -12.31 -10.28 -10.10
N ALA A 214 -13.25 -10.66 -10.97
CA ALA A 214 -13.36 -12.03 -11.47
C ALA A 214 -12.15 -12.41 -12.33
N LEU A 215 -11.77 -11.58 -13.31
CA LEU A 215 -10.56 -11.80 -14.12
C LEU A 215 -9.28 -11.80 -13.28
N PHE A 216 -9.12 -10.85 -12.35
CA PHE A 216 -7.92 -10.77 -11.51
C PHE A 216 -7.81 -11.99 -10.59
N THR A 217 -8.94 -12.53 -10.12
CA THR A 217 -8.97 -13.79 -9.35
C THR A 217 -8.57 -14.95 -10.24
N TRP A 218 -9.12 -15.07 -11.45
CA TRP A 218 -8.77 -16.13 -12.39
C TRP A 218 -7.27 -16.12 -12.69
N ALA A 219 -6.69 -14.96 -13.01
CA ALA A 219 -5.26 -14.78 -13.27
C ALA A 219 -4.36 -15.13 -12.06
N LEU A 220 -4.80 -14.85 -10.83
CA LEU A 220 -4.03 -15.20 -9.64
C LEU A 220 -4.17 -16.68 -9.28
N VAL A 221 -5.36 -17.26 -9.50
CA VAL A 221 -5.65 -18.67 -9.25
C VAL A 221 -4.94 -19.58 -10.27
N SER A 222 -4.77 -19.17 -11.52
CA SER A 222 -3.96 -19.93 -12.48
C SER A 222 -2.47 -19.98 -12.11
N ALA A 223 -1.98 -19.02 -11.33
CA ALA A 223 -0.60 -18.98 -10.84
C ALA A 223 -0.38 -19.61 -9.45
N VAL A 224 -1.37 -19.52 -8.54
CA VAL A 224 -1.22 -19.89 -7.10
C VAL A 224 -2.14 -21.04 -6.67
N GLY A 225 -3.12 -21.41 -7.50
CA GLY A 225 -4.07 -22.49 -7.22
C GLY A 225 -5.36 -22.06 -6.49
N MET A 226 -6.30 -23.00 -6.38
CA MET A 226 -7.68 -22.74 -5.93
C MET A 226 -7.86 -22.58 -4.41
N ALA A 227 -6.92 -23.06 -3.58
CA ALA A 227 -7.12 -23.26 -2.14
C ALA A 227 -7.50 -21.97 -1.36
N SER A 228 -7.05 -20.80 -1.82
CA SER A 228 -7.38 -19.50 -1.19
C SER A 228 -8.11 -18.54 -2.13
N ALA A 229 -8.68 -19.06 -3.24
CA ALA A 229 -9.30 -18.27 -4.30
C ALA A 229 -10.37 -17.29 -3.80
N SER A 230 -11.18 -17.70 -2.81
CA SER A 230 -12.24 -16.85 -2.24
C SER A 230 -11.73 -15.62 -1.51
N TYR A 231 -10.59 -15.73 -0.82
CA TYR A 231 -9.95 -14.60 -0.14
C TYR A 231 -9.31 -13.63 -1.14
N TYR A 232 -8.69 -14.15 -2.21
CA TYR A 232 -8.19 -13.32 -3.30
C TYR A 232 -9.31 -12.53 -3.96
N PHE A 233 -10.43 -13.20 -4.27
CA PHE A 233 -11.61 -12.56 -4.84
C PHE A 233 -12.21 -11.50 -3.92
N ALA A 234 -12.37 -11.78 -2.62
CA ALA A 234 -12.80 -10.76 -1.65
C ALA A 234 -11.86 -9.55 -1.59
N ALA A 235 -10.54 -9.77 -1.65
CA ALA A 235 -9.55 -8.71 -1.67
C ALA A 235 -9.65 -7.83 -2.93
N PHE A 236 -9.83 -8.44 -4.11
CA PHE A 236 -10.08 -7.68 -5.33
C PHE A 236 -11.43 -6.94 -5.29
N CYS A 237 -12.51 -7.56 -4.81
CA CYS A 237 -13.80 -6.90 -4.62
C CYS A 237 -13.68 -5.66 -3.72
N MET A 238 -12.97 -5.74 -2.59
CA MET A 238 -12.71 -4.58 -1.72
C MET A 238 -11.91 -3.49 -2.45
N LEU A 239 -10.87 -3.84 -3.21
CA LEU A 239 -10.06 -2.89 -3.97
C LEU A 239 -10.89 -2.17 -5.05
N PHE A 240 -11.65 -2.91 -5.86
CA PHE A 240 -12.46 -2.34 -6.93
C PHE A 240 -13.64 -1.52 -6.39
N TYR A 241 -14.29 -1.96 -5.31
CA TYR A 241 -15.31 -1.16 -4.60
C TYR A 241 -14.75 0.19 -4.12
N TRP A 242 -13.53 0.23 -3.58
CA TRP A 242 -12.88 1.48 -3.17
C TRP A 242 -12.58 2.43 -4.34
N LEU A 243 -12.18 1.88 -5.48
CA LEU A 243 -11.83 2.66 -6.67
C LEU A 243 -13.07 3.30 -7.31
N PHE A 244 -14.15 2.53 -7.46
CA PHE A 244 -15.29 2.87 -8.30
C PHE A 244 -16.59 3.17 -7.53
N SER A 245 -16.93 2.42 -6.48
CA SER A 245 -18.27 2.47 -5.83
C SER A 245 -18.46 3.63 -4.84
N ILE A 246 -17.38 4.32 -4.45
CA ILE A 246 -17.47 5.57 -3.66
C ILE A 246 -18.04 6.68 -4.55
N PRO A 247 -19.01 7.51 -4.07
CA PRO A 247 -19.61 8.57 -4.88
C PRO A 247 -18.56 9.55 -5.42
N ARG A 248 -18.63 9.83 -6.72
CA ARG A 248 -17.74 10.73 -7.46
C ARG A 248 -18.53 11.54 -8.48
N PRO A 249 -18.14 12.81 -8.74
CA PRO A 249 -18.70 13.58 -9.84
C PRO A 249 -18.28 12.99 -11.20
N SER A 250 -19.19 13.06 -12.17
CA SER A 250 -18.93 12.73 -13.57
C SER A 250 -17.91 13.69 -14.19
N SER A 251 -17.10 13.18 -15.11
CA SER A 251 -16.15 14.00 -15.89
C SER A 251 -16.84 14.88 -16.94
N PHE A 252 -18.07 14.55 -17.31
CA PHE A 252 -18.75 15.08 -18.51
C PHE A 252 -20.08 15.81 -18.21
N ASN A 253 -20.47 15.96 -16.94
CA ASN A 253 -21.74 16.62 -16.61
C ASN A 253 -21.69 18.15 -16.86
N ASN A 254 -22.74 18.69 -17.47
CA ASN A 254 -22.74 20.03 -18.04
C ASN A 254 -23.33 21.04 -17.04
N ARG A 255 -22.45 21.72 -16.29
CA ARG A 255 -22.71 22.58 -15.11
C ARG A 255 -23.62 23.82 -15.33
N LYS A 256 -24.42 23.87 -16.39
CA LYS A 256 -25.24 25.03 -16.80
C LYS A 256 -26.74 24.75 -17.00
N LEU A 257 -27.20 23.49 -17.06
CA LEU A 257 -28.63 23.20 -17.24
C LEU A 257 -29.36 22.85 -15.94
N ASP A 258 -28.78 22.01 -15.07
CA ASP A 258 -29.53 21.34 -14.00
C ASP A 258 -29.37 21.99 -12.61
N ALA A 259 -29.61 23.30 -12.52
CA ALA A 259 -29.53 24.05 -11.25
C ALA A 259 -30.65 23.72 -10.23
N SER A 260 -31.59 22.82 -10.57
CA SER A 260 -32.75 22.45 -9.75
C SER A 260 -32.77 21.00 -9.25
N VAL A 261 -31.82 20.15 -9.66
CA VAL A 261 -31.77 18.70 -9.30
C VAL A 261 -30.43 18.35 -8.61
N GLN A 262 -29.93 19.27 -7.79
CA GLN A 262 -28.53 19.36 -7.36
C GLN A 262 -28.11 18.38 -6.24
N ASP A 263 -28.83 17.27 -6.08
CA ASP A 263 -28.75 16.36 -4.91
C ASP A 263 -28.36 14.91 -5.27
N CYS A 264 -28.09 14.63 -6.55
CA CYS A 264 -27.84 13.27 -7.09
C CYS A 264 -26.66 13.17 -8.08
N ASP A 265 -25.72 14.13 -8.07
CA ASP A 265 -24.59 14.26 -9.04
C ASP A 265 -23.45 13.21 -8.89
N GLY A 266 -23.78 11.95 -8.56
CA GLY A 266 -22.86 10.83 -8.61
C GLY A 266 -22.86 10.14 -9.97
N ILE A 267 -21.70 9.62 -10.42
CA ILE A 267 -21.64 8.73 -11.61
C ILE A 267 -22.55 7.51 -11.43
N LEU A 268 -22.57 6.95 -10.22
CA LEU A 268 -23.38 5.79 -9.84
C LEU A 268 -24.66 6.24 -9.13
N GLY A 269 -25.77 5.57 -9.43
CA GLY A 269 -27.03 5.74 -8.71
C GLY A 269 -27.14 4.86 -7.47
N PRO A 270 -28.28 4.92 -6.76
CA PRO A 270 -28.57 4.07 -5.61
C PRO A 270 -28.57 2.58 -5.94
N LEU A 271 -29.09 2.21 -7.12
CA LEU A 271 -29.23 0.81 -7.54
C LEU A 271 -27.85 0.18 -7.79
N GLU A 272 -26.97 0.84 -8.54
CA GLU A 272 -25.62 0.32 -8.78
C GLU A 272 -24.80 0.27 -7.48
N SER A 273 -24.95 1.28 -6.62
CA SER A 273 -24.31 1.31 -5.30
C SER A 273 -24.79 0.16 -4.39
N CYS A 274 -26.07 -0.21 -4.48
CA CYS A 274 -26.65 -1.37 -3.81
C CYS A 274 -26.11 -2.69 -4.39
N VAL A 275 -26.11 -2.84 -5.72
CA VAL A 275 -25.57 -4.04 -6.40
C VAL A 275 -24.09 -4.25 -6.05
N HIS A 276 -23.26 -3.20 -6.12
CA HIS A 276 -21.84 -3.28 -5.71
C HIS A 276 -21.67 -3.67 -4.25
N SER A 277 -22.56 -3.21 -3.38
CA SER A 277 -22.57 -3.53 -1.95
C SER A 277 -22.95 -4.99 -1.69
N LEU A 278 -23.98 -5.51 -2.37
CA LEU A 278 -24.36 -6.93 -2.31
C LEU A 278 -23.27 -7.82 -2.91
N TYR A 279 -22.68 -7.41 -4.03
CA TYR A 279 -21.58 -8.12 -4.70
C TYR A 279 -20.38 -8.29 -3.76
N LEU A 280 -19.96 -7.20 -3.12
CA LEU A 280 -18.86 -7.16 -2.16
C LEU A 280 -19.07 -8.12 -0.97
N LEU A 281 -20.29 -8.17 -0.41
CA LEU A 281 -20.58 -8.93 0.81
C LEU A 281 -20.86 -10.42 0.55
N PHE A 282 -21.66 -10.73 -0.48
CA PHE A 282 -22.22 -12.08 -0.64
C PHE A 282 -21.49 -12.93 -1.68
N VAL A 283 -21.00 -12.36 -2.77
CA VAL A 283 -20.47 -13.18 -3.88
C VAL A 283 -19.18 -13.91 -3.50
N PRO A 284 -18.24 -13.35 -2.71
CA PRO A 284 -17.12 -14.13 -2.19
C PRO A 284 -17.54 -15.28 -1.29
N VAL A 285 -18.55 -15.07 -0.43
CA VAL A 285 -19.10 -16.10 0.46
C VAL A 285 -19.76 -17.23 -0.35
N LEU A 286 -20.57 -16.89 -1.35
CA LEU A 286 -21.19 -17.85 -2.27
C LEU A 286 -20.13 -18.63 -3.08
N PHE A 287 -19.08 -17.96 -3.55
CA PHE A 287 -17.99 -18.60 -4.27
C PHE A 287 -17.18 -19.57 -3.37
N HIS A 288 -16.91 -19.21 -2.12
CA HIS A 288 -16.32 -20.14 -1.14
C HIS A 288 -17.27 -21.31 -0.85
N ALA A 289 -18.56 -21.03 -0.63
CA ALA A 289 -19.57 -22.05 -0.37
C ALA A 289 -19.69 -23.06 -1.53
N ALA A 290 -19.69 -22.59 -2.78
CA ALA A 290 -19.74 -23.45 -3.96
C ALA A 290 -18.44 -24.28 -4.14
N SER A 291 -17.28 -23.64 -4.04
CA SER A 291 -15.97 -24.31 -4.24
C SER A 291 -15.64 -25.32 -3.15
N HIS A 292 -16.05 -25.07 -1.90
CA HIS A 292 -15.72 -25.89 -0.73
C HIS A 292 -16.95 -26.60 -0.13
N HIS A 293 -18.04 -26.77 -0.90
CA HIS A 293 -19.34 -27.26 -0.42
C HIS A 293 -19.27 -28.54 0.43
N ALA A 294 -18.38 -29.47 0.09
CA ALA A 294 -18.19 -30.73 0.83
C ALA A 294 -17.54 -30.57 2.22
N THR A 295 -16.87 -29.44 2.51
CA THR A 295 -16.10 -29.21 3.74
C THR A 295 -16.63 -28.06 4.62
N LEU A 296 -17.66 -27.33 4.20
CA LEU A 296 -18.14 -26.11 4.87
C LEU A 296 -18.48 -26.28 6.36
N PHE A 297 -19.00 -27.45 6.74
CA PHE A 297 -19.46 -27.73 8.11
C PHE A 297 -18.68 -28.87 8.79
N THR A 298 -17.54 -29.30 8.22
CA THR A 298 -16.72 -30.37 8.81
C THR A 298 -15.92 -29.91 10.03
N SER A 299 -15.72 -28.60 10.21
CA SER A 299 -14.97 -28.05 11.34
C SER A 299 -15.49 -26.67 11.76
N TRP A 300 -15.30 -26.32 13.04
CA TRP A 300 -15.46 -24.94 13.50
C TRP A 300 -14.56 -23.95 12.74
N GLY A 301 -13.44 -24.45 12.23
CA GLY A 301 -12.56 -23.70 11.35
C GLY A 301 -13.28 -23.22 10.09
N SER A 302 -13.95 -24.09 9.33
CA SER A 302 -14.58 -23.73 8.04
C SER A 302 -15.80 -22.80 8.23
N VAL A 303 -16.53 -22.95 9.34
CA VAL A 303 -17.56 -21.97 9.74
C VAL A 303 -16.95 -20.59 10.00
N CYS A 304 -15.80 -20.51 10.67
CA CYS A 304 -15.09 -19.24 10.88
C CYS A 304 -14.63 -18.59 9.56
N GLU A 305 -14.32 -19.37 8.51
CA GLU A 305 -13.92 -18.83 7.20
C GLU A 305 -15.08 -18.12 6.50
N LEU A 306 -16.26 -18.75 6.46
CA LEU A 306 -17.48 -18.13 5.93
C LEU A 306 -17.81 -16.83 6.67
N LEU A 307 -17.68 -16.82 8.00
CA LEU A 307 -17.91 -15.63 8.82
C LEU A 307 -16.87 -14.53 8.55
N LEU A 308 -15.58 -14.85 8.52
CA LEU A 308 -14.53 -13.88 8.18
C LEU A 308 -14.71 -13.30 6.78
N LEU A 309 -15.07 -14.14 5.81
CA LEU A 309 -15.26 -13.76 4.41
C LEU A 309 -16.48 -12.84 4.20
N PHE A 310 -17.47 -12.86 5.10
CA PHE A 310 -18.55 -11.88 5.13
C PHE A 310 -18.19 -10.63 5.95
N PHE A 311 -17.75 -10.82 7.19
CA PHE A 311 -17.61 -9.72 8.15
C PHE A 311 -16.37 -8.84 7.92
N ILE A 312 -15.31 -9.34 7.24
CA ILE A 312 -14.17 -8.49 6.84
C ILE A 312 -14.59 -7.49 5.74
N PRO A 313 -15.18 -7.90 4.60
CA PRO A 313 -15.76 -6.96 3.63
C PRO A 313 -16.80 -6.02 4.24
N PHE A 314 -17.60 -6.49 5.21
CA PHE A 314 -18.57 -5.64 5.91
C PHE A 314 -17.90 -4.56 6.78
N LEU A 315 -16.88 -4.90 7.57
CA LEU A 315 -16.07 -3.89 8.30
C LEU A 315 -15.42 -2.89 7.33
N PHE A 316 -14.90 -3.37 6.21
CA PHE A 316 -14.33 -2.51 5.17
C PHE A 316 -15.39 -1.58 4.56
N GLN A 317 -16.60 -2.06 4.28
CA GLN A 317 -17.70 -1.24 3.76
C GLN A 317 -18.18 -0.20 4.78
N LEU A 318 -18.27 -0.57 6.06
CA LEU A 318 -18.57 0.36 7.16
C LEU A 318 -17.47 1.42 7.30
N TYR A 319 -16.19 1.08 7.09
CA TYR A 319 -15.11 2.06 6.98
C TYR A 319 -15.25 2.93 5.73
N ALA A 320 -15.54 2.37 4.56
CA ALA A 320 -15.77 3.10 3.31
C ALA A 320 -16.98 4.06 3.39
N SER A 321 -17.96 3.76 4.25
CA SER A 321 -19.09 4.67 4.53
C SER A 321 -18.64 6.02 5.11
N THR A 322 -17.45 6.11 5.75
CA THR A 322 -16.87 7.39 6.19
C THR A 322 -16.52 8.33 5.02
N ARG A 323 -16.43 7.79 3.81
CA ARG A 323 -16.26 8.51 2.54
C ARG A 323 -17.54 8.52 1.69
N GLY A 324 -18.68 8.18 2.28
CA GLY A 324 -19.97 8.21 1.62
C GLY A 324 -20.36 6.95 0.85
N ALA A 325 -19.69 5.80 0.99
CA ALA A 325 -20.06 4.58 0.25
C ALA A 325 -21.51 4.08 0.49
N LEU A 326 -22.13 4.45 1.62
CA LEU A 326 -23.51 4.10 1.99
C LEU A 326 -24.50 5.27 1.86
N TRP A 327 -24.16 6.29 1.05
CA TRP A 327 -24.99 7.50 0.83
C TRP A 327 -26.43 7.22 0.40
N TRP A 328 -26.67 6.07 -0.21
CA TRP A 328 -27.95 5.63 -0.75
C TRP A 328 -28.89 5.00 0.30
N ILE A 329 -28.41 4.63 1.48
CA ILE A 329 -29.23 4.02 2.55
C ILE A 329 -30.03 5.09 3.30
N THR A 330 -29.35 6.14 3.76
CA THR A 330 -29.99 7.30 4.39
C THR A 330 -29.09 8.52 4.31
N ARG A 331 -29.71 9.70 4.16
CA ARG A 331 -29.03 11.00 4.11
C ARG A 331 -28.73 11.56 5.51
N ASP A 332 -29.34 10.99 6.55
CA ASP A 332 -29.18 11.46 7.93
C ASP A 332 -27.85 11.00 8.53
N ALA A 333 -26.94 11.95 8.76
CA ALA A 333 -25.62 11.65 9.34
C ALA A 333 -25.69 10.95 10.71
N ARG A 334 -26.71 11.26 11.53
CA ARG A 334 -26.88 10.67 12.88
C ARG A 334 -27.25 9.19 12.82
N THR A 335 -28.18 8.81 11.94
CA THR A 335 -28.60 7.41 11.78
C THR A 335 -27.51 6.60 11.09
N MET A 336 -26.80 7.19 10.11
CA MET A 336 -25.60 6.57 9.51
C MET A 336 -24.50 6.29 10.54
N ASP A 337 -24.23 7.21 11.46
CA ASP A 337 -23.24 6.99 12.53
C ASP A 337 -23.70 5.92 13.53
N GLN A 338 -24.99 5.87 13.88
CA GLN A 338 -25.55 4.78 14.70
C GLN A 338 -25.41 3.42 14.01
N ILE A 339 -25.82 3.30 12.74
CA ILE A 339 -25.66 2.09 11.92
C ILE A 339 -24.19 1.66 11.88
N ARG A 340 -23.26 2.59 11.65
CA ARG A 340 -21.81 2.30 11.61
C ARG A 340 -21.30 1.76 12.95
N ILE A 341 -21.72 2.34 14.07
CA ILE A 341 -21.25 1.94 15.41
C ILE A 341 -21.84 0.57 15.81
N VAL A 342 -23.14 0.37 15.65
CA VAL A 342 -23.81 -0.88 16.05
C VAL A 342 -23.35 -2.04 15.18
N ASN A 343 -23.41 -1.91 13.86
CA ASN A 343 -23.00 -2.97 12.94
C ASN A 343 -21.48 -3.20 12.98
N GLY A 344 -20.71 -2.13 13.17
CA GLY A 344 -19.25 -2.21 13.33
C GLY A 344 -18.85 -2.95 14.60
N LEU A 345 -19.57 -2.76 15.71
CA LEU A 345 -19.36 -3.50 16.96
C LEU A 345 -19.64 -4.99 16.77
N VAL A 346 -20.80 -5.35 16.19
CA VAL A 346 -21.16 -6.76 15.92
C VAL A 346 -20.13 -7.42 15.01
N ALA A 347 -19.76 -6.77 13.92
CA ALA A 347 -18.79 -7.30 12.97
C ALA A 347 -17.38 -7.45 13.58
N LEU A 348 -16.96 -6.51 14.43
CA LEU A 348 -15.69 -6.60 15.15
C LEU A 348 -15.66 -7.79 16.12
N VAL A 349 -16.74 -8.02 16.87
CA VAL A 349 -16.87 -9.18 17.77
C VAL A 349 -16.74 -10.49 17.00
N VAL A 350 -17.48 -10.66 15.90
CA VAL A 350 -17.44 -11.91 15.11
C VAL A 350 -16.06 -12.13 14.49
N VAL A 351 -15.46 -11.10 13.87
CA VAL A 351 -14.11 -11.22 13.27
C VAL A 351 -13.06 -11.57 14.32
N VAL A 352 -13.08 -10.93 15.48
CA VAL A 352 -12.13 -11.22 16.56
C VAL A 352 -12.26 -12.66 17.06
N LEU A 353 -13.48 -13.14 17.34
CA LEU A 353 -13.71 -14.52 17.78
C LEU A 353 -13.27 -15.55 16.72
N CYS A 354 -13.53 -15.28 15.44
CA CYS A 354 -13.08 -16.17 14.36
C CYS A 354 -11.54 -16.21 14.25
N LEU A 355 -10.85 -15.07 14.43
CA LEU A 355 -9.39 -15.00 14.46
C LEU A 355 -8.79 -15.66 15.72
N GLU A 356 -9.47 -15.60 16.86
CA GLU A 356 -9.06 -16.33 18.06
C GLU A 356 -9.03 -17.84 17.80
N VAL A 357 -10.10 -18.40 17.23
CA VAL A 357 -10.16 -19.84 16.87
C VAL A 357 -9.12 -20.20 15.81
N ARG A 358 -9.08 -19.45 14.69
CA ARG A 358 -8.25 -19.79 13.51
C ARG A 358 -6.76 -19.48 13.65
N VAL A 359 -6.37 -18.51 14.49
CA VAL A 359 -4.97 -18.06 14.60
C VAL A 359 -4.44 -18.29 16.02
N VAL A 360 -5.13 -17.77 17.04
CA VAL A 360 -4.59 -17.77 18.41
C VAL A 360 -4.56 -19.18 19.01
N PHE A 361 -5.70 -19.88 19.02
CA PHE A 361 -5.76 -21.23 19.59
C PHE A 361 -5.14 -22.28 18.66
N TYR A 362 -5.37 -22.18 17.35
CA TYR A 362 -4.83 -23.13 16.37
C TYR A 362 -3.30 -23.04 16.24
N SER A 363 -2.72 -21.85 16.00
CA SER A 363 -1.28 -21.69 15.76
C SER A 363 -0.47 -21.39 17.01
N PHE A 364 -1.04 -20.62 17.97
CA PHE A 364 -0.32 -20.19 19.17
C PHE A 364 -0.73 -20.88 20.46
N GLY A 365 -1.66 -21.86 20.43
CA GLY A 365 -2.20 -22.52 21.61
C GLY A 365 -1.15 -23.13 22.55
N ARG A 366 -0.01 -23.58 22.01
CA ARG A 366 1.13 -24.13 22.79
C ARG A 366 1.91 -23.08 23.60
N TYR A 367 1.77 -21.79 23.27
CA TYR A 367 2.45 -20.68 23.95
C TYR A 367 1.51 -19.96 24.95
N ILE A 368 0.26 -20.39 25.08
CA ILE A 368 -0.69 -19.86 26.04
C ILE A 368 -0.47 -20.57 27.37
N HIS A 369 0.02 -19.84 28.37
CA HIS A 369 0.38 -20.40 29.67
C HIS A 369 -0.78 -20.43 30.68
N ALA A 370 -1.91 -19.78 30.36
CA ALA A 370 -3.11 -19.82 31.18
C ALA A 370 -3.81 -21.19 31.06
N PRO A 371 -4.31 -21.78 32.17
CA PRO A 371 -5.04 -23.04 32.12
C PRO A 371 -6.47 -22.85 31.57
N PRO A 372 -7.06 -23.85 30.88
CA PRO A 372 -8.49 -23.87 30.57
C PRO A 372 -9.36 -23.91 31.84
N PRO A 373 -10.53 -23.24 31.86
CA PRO A 373 -11.14 -22.43 30.80
C PRO A 373 -10.69 -20.95 30.80
N LEU A 374 -9.82 -20.53 31.73
CA LEU A 374 -9.39 -19.14 31.87
C LEU A 374 -8.61 -18.63 30.65
N ASN A 375 -7.93 -19.52 29.92
CA ASN A 375 -7.27 -19.18 28.66
C ASN A 375 -8.21 -18.55 27.63
N TYR A 376 -9.41 -19.12 27.42
CA TYR A 376 -10.41 -18.57 26.50
C TYR A 376 -10.83 -17.17 26.93
N LEU A 377 -11.25 -17.01 28.19
CA LEU A 377 -11.69 -15.73 28.73
C LEU A 377 -10.59 -14.64 28.63
N LEU A 378 -9.34 -14.95 29.02
CA LEU A 378 -8.25 -13.98 29.02
C LEU A 378 -7.78 -13.62 27.61
N VAL A 379 -7.76 -14.57 26.67
CA VAL A 379 -7.49 -14.29 25.25
C VAL A 379 -8.57 -13.38 24.67
N THR A 380 -9.85 -13.70 24.86
CA THR A 380 -10.95 -12.88 24.35
C THR A 380 -10.97 -11.48 24.97
N VAL A 381 -10.74 -11.34 26.29
CA VAL A 381 -10.60 -10.02 26.94
C VAL A 381 -9.45 -9.22 26.34
N THR A 382 -8.32 -9.86 26.03
CA THR A 382 -7.14 -9.19 25.45
C THR A 382 -7.38 -8.76 24.01
N MET A 383 -7.83 -9.69 23.15
CA MET A 383 -8.06 -9.48 21.73
C MET A 383 -9.23 -8.53 21.47
N LEU A 384 -10.41 -8.84 22.02
CA LEU A 384 -11.60 -8.01 21.84
C LEU A 384 -11.46 -6.67 22.55
N GLY A 385 -10.91 -6.64 23.76
CA GLY A 385 -10.69 -5.37 24.49
C GLY A 385 -9.69 -4.45 23.78
N GLY A 386 -8.61 -5.01 23.22
CA GLY A 386 -7.66 -4.26 22.39
C GLY A 386 -8.29 -3.73 21.11
N ALA A 387 -9.07 -4.56 20.41
CA ALA A 387 -9.78 -4.18 19.19
C ALA A 387 -10.84 -3.09 19.46
N LEU A 388 -11.62 -3.22 20.54
CA LEU A 388 -12.60 -2.22 20.98
C LEU A 388 -11.94 -0.90 21.37
N GLY A 389 -10.81 -0.96 22.08
CA GLY A 389 -10.03 0.24 22.43
C GLY A 389 -9.56 0.99 21.17
N LEU A 390 -9.01 0.27 20.20
CA LEU A 390 -8.59 0.86 18.92
C LEU A 390 -9.79 1.44 18.15
N ALA A 391 -10.91 0.72 18.07
CA ALA A 391 -12.13 1.16 17.39
C ALA A 391 -12.75 2.41 18.05
N ALA A 392 -12.83 2.45 19.38
CA ALA A 392 -13.35 3.59 20.14
C ALA A 392 -12.47 4.84 19.95
N HIS A 393 -11.15 4.68 19.90
CA HIS A 393 -10.23 5.78 19.60
C HIS A 393 -10.35 6.25 18.14
N ALA A 394 -10.38 5.33 17.17
CA ALA A 394 -10.51 5.64 15.75
C ALA A 394 -11.87 6.31 15.40
N ALA A 395 -12.94 5.94 16.11
CA ALA A 395 -14.26 6.56 16.02
C ALA A 395 -14.40 7.87 16.82
N GLY A 396 -13.33 8.34 17.48
CA GLY A 396 -13.32 9.60 18.24
C GLY A 396 -14.24 9.61 19.48
N LYS A 397 -14.58 8.44 20.05
CA LYS A 397 -15.51 8.32 21.19
C LYS A 397 -14.85 8.45 22.57
N VAL A 398 -13.52 8.50 22.61
CA VAL A 398 -12.73 8.78 23.82
C VAL A 398 -12.53 10.29 23.94
N GLY A 399 -13.22 10.93 24.89
CA GLY A 399 -13.18 12.39 25.07
C GLY A 399 -13.84 12.88 26.35
N ASP A 400 -14.98 12.30 26.71
CA ASP A 400 -15.66 12.60 27.98
C ASP A 400 -14.93 12.00 29.18
N ALA A 401 -15.17 12.51 30.39
CA ALA A 401 -14.56 11.99 31.61
C ALA A 401 -14.90 10.50 31.83
N ALA A 402 -16.17 10.12 31.61
CA ALA A 402 -16.63 8.74 31.75
C ALA A 402 -16.05 7.81 30.67
N SER A 403 -16.04 8.21 29.39
CA SER A 403 -15.47 7.36 28.32
C SER A 403 -13.95 7.26 28.41
N SER A 404 -13.27 8.31 28.88
CA SER A 404 -11.83 8.29 29.18
C SER A 404 -11.48 7.37 30.37
N ALA A 405 -12.32 7.35 31.41
CA ALA A 405 -12.17 6.43 32.53
C ALA A 405 -12.39 4.97 32.10
N ALA A 406 -13.48 4.69 31.37
CA ALA A 406 -13.76 3.36 30.82
C ALA A 406 -12.64 2.86 29.90
N PHE A 407 -12.12 3.72 29.01
CA PHE A 407 -10.97 3.40 28.15
C PHE A 407 -9.70 3.09 28.96
N THR A 408 -9.48 3.79 30.07
CA THR A 408 -8.34 3.54 30.97
C THR A 408 -8.46 2.19 31.68
N VAL A 409 -9.65 1.88 32.22
CA VAL A 409 -9.93 0.57 32.85
C VAL A 409 -9.74 -0.56 31.83
N LEU A 410 -10.29 -0.40 30.61
CA LEU A 410 -10.15 -1.38 29.53
C LEU A 410 -8.68 -1.63 29.17
N ALA A 411 -7.88 -0.58 28.98
CA ALA A 411 -6.46 -0.72 28.64
C ALA A 411 -5.64 -1.41 29.74
N VAL A 412 -5.94 -1.15 31.02
CA VAL A 412 -5.33 -1.83 32.16
C VAL A 412 -5.71 -3.30 32.21
N LEU A 413 -6.98 -3.64 32.03
CA LEU A 413 -7.48 -5.02 32.02
C LEU A 413 -6.89 -5.83 30.85
N VAL A 414 -6.89 -5.27 29.63
CA VAL A 414 -6.29 -5.87 28.43
C VAL A 414 -4.80 -6.15 28.64
N SER A 415 -4.06 -5.21 29.23
CA SER A 415 -2.62 -5.37 29.45
C SER A 415 -2.29 -6.40 30.53
N GLY A 416 -3.11 -6.47 31.58
CA GLY A 416 -3.02 -7.51 32.61
C GLY A 416 -3.38 -8.90 32.08
N ALA A 417 -4.51 -9.03 31.38
CA ALA A 417 -4.95 -10.30 30.79
C ALA A 417 -3.94 -10.85 29.78
N GLY A 418 -3.45 -9.99 28.87
CA GLY A 418 -2.45 -10.38 27.87
C GLY A 418 -1.12 -10.84 28.50
N ALA A 419 -0.70 -10.21 29.61
CA ALA A 419 0.47 -10.65 30.35
C ALA A 419 0.30 -12.05 30.97
N VAL A 420 -0.88 -12.38 31.50
CA VAL A 420 -1.17 -13.73 32.02
C VAL A 420 -1.19 -14.76 30.89
N VAL A 421 -1.82 -14.45 29.75
CA VAL A 421 -1.84 -15.34 28.55
C VAL A 421 -0.42 -15.68 28.08
N ILE A 422 0.47 -14.69 28.05
CA ILE A 422 1.87 -14.79 27.63
C ILE A 422 2.77 -15.53 28.64
N GLY A 423 2.30 -15.79 29.87
CA GLY A 423 3.11 -16.41 30.93
C GLY A 423 4.06 -15.43 31.63
N PHE A 424 3.68 -14.16 31.74
CA PHE A 424 4.46 -13.17 32.49
C PHE A 424 4.35 -13.45 34.02
N PRO A 425 5.45 -13.34 34.79
CA PRO A 425 5.42 -13.69 36.22
C PRO A 425 4.40 -12.86 37.02
N VAL A 426 3.55 -13.55 37.79
CA VAL A 426 2.44 -12.92 38.55
C VAL A 426 2.93 -11.83 39.51
N MET A 427 4.10 -12.00 40.12
CA MET A 427 4.72 -11.01 41.02
C MET A 427 5.07 -9.69 40.31
N VAL A 428 5.21 -9.71 38.98
CA VAL A 428 5.60 -8.56 38.15
C VAL A 428 4.42 -8.07 37.29
N LEU A 429 3.24 -8.70 37.41
CA LEU A 429 1.99 -8.32 36.73
C LEU A 429 1.59 -6.83 36.87
N PRO A 430 1.91 -6.11 37.98
CA PRO A 430 1.69 -4.67 38.03
C PRO A 430 2.37 -3.88 36.92
N LEU A 431 3.53 -4.31 36.38
CA LEU A 431 4.21 -3.61 35.29
C LEU A 431 3.35 -3.57 33.99
N PRO A 432 2.88 -4.69 33.42
CA PRO A 432 1.90 -4.69 32.34
C PRO A 432 0.68 -3.78 32.59
N MET A 433 0.10 -3.82 33.79
CA MET A 433 -1.06 -2.99 34.14
C MET A 433 -0.72 -1.49 34.13
N ILE A 434 0.46 -1.12 34.65
CA ILE A 434 1.00 0.24 34.58
C ILE A 434 1.25 0.67 33.11
N SER A 435 1.69 -0.24 32.24
CA SER A 435 1.83 -0.01 30.80
C SER A 435 0.49 0.38 30.16
N GLY A 436 -0.57 -0.38 30.45
CA GLY A 436 -1.94 -0.11 30.01
C GLY A 436 -2.49 1.23 30.51
N TYR A 437 -2.21 1.57 31.77
CA TYR A 437 -2.55 2.89 32.32
C TYR A 437 -1.82 4.03 31.56
N TYR A 438 -0.54 3.87 31.26
CA TYR A 438 0.24 4.90 30.58
C TYR A 438 -0.14 5.07 29.11
N VAL A 439 -0.52 4.01 28.38
CA VAL A 439 -1.02 4.16 27.01
C VAL A 439 -2.39 4.86 26.99
N ALA A 440 -3.28 4.54 27.94
CA ALA A 440 -4.55 5.25 28.08
C ALA A 440 -4.37 6.73 28.47
N ARG A 441 -3.43 7.01 29.39
CA ARG A 441 -3.03 8.38 29.75
C ARG A 441 -2.42 9.14 28.57
N PHE A 442 -1.70 8.47 27.67
CA PHE A 442 -1.21 9.09 26.44
C PHE A 442 -2.37 9.47 25.51
N PHE A 443 -3.32 8.57 25.22
CA PHE A 443 -4.45 8.89 24.34
C PHE A 443 -5.37 10.00 24.90
N THR A 444 -5.56 10.04 26.22
CA THR A 444 -6.43 11.04 26.89
C THR A 444 -5.73 12.38 27.15
N LYS A 445 -4.48 12.38 27.65
CA LYS A 445 -3.75 13.60 28.07
C LYS A 445 -2.62 14.02 27.13
N LYS A 446 -2.36 13.26 26.05
CA LYS A 446 -1.33 13.51 25.01
C LYS A 446 0.10 13.76 25.55
N SER A 447 0.44 13.20 26.71
CA SER A 447 1.76 13.37 27.33
C SER A 447 2.82 12.44 26.73
N LEU A 448 3.90 13.01 26.22
CA LEU A 448 5.03 12.27 25.63
C LEU A 448 5.72 11.35 26.65
N SER A 449 5.85 11.80 27.91
CA SER A 449 6.46 11.00 28.98
C SER A 449 5.66 9.70 29.23
N SER A 450 4.32 9.76 29.22
CA SER A 450 3.50 8.55 29.33
C SER A 450 3.67 7.61 28.14
N TYR A 451 3.88 8.14 26.92
CA TYR A 451 4.14 7.30 25.76
C TYR A 451 5.46 6.53 25.88
N PHE A 452 6.57 7.20 26.19
CA PHE A 452 7.87 6.53 26.33
C PHE A 452 7.91 5.57 27.52
N THR A 453 7.17 5.85 28.61
CA THR A 453 7.01 4.92 29.74
C THR A 453 6.26 3.65 29.30
N PHE A 454 5.17 3.79 28.55
CA PHE A 454 4.48 2.66 27.93
C PHE A 454 5.42 1.85 27.01
N VAL A 455 6.14 2.50 26.09
CA VAL A 455 7.06 1.83 25.16
C VAL A 455 8.15 1.05 25.92
N ALA A 456 8.72 1.63 26.98
CA ALA A 456 9.73 0.96 27.79
C ALA A 456 9.20 -0.30 28.49
N ILE A 457 7.99 -0.25 29.07
CA ILE A 457 7.41 -1.42 29.76
C ILE A 457 6.90 -2.46 28.75
N ALA A 458 6.28 -2.03 27.65
CA ALA A 458 5.85 -2.93 26.57
C ALA A 458 7.05 -3.64 25.90
N SER A 459 8.18 -2.94 25.72
CA SER A 459 9.41 -3.55 25.20
C SER A 459 9.96 -4.65 26.11
N LEU A 460 9.84 -4.50 27.44
CA LEU A 460 10.22 -5.52 28.41
C LEU A 460 9.33 -6.77 28.30
N MET A 461 8.03 -6.60 28.06
CA MET A 461 7.09 -7.72 27.84
C MET A 461 7.40 -8.48 26.54
N VAL A 462 7.66 -7.77 25.43
CA VAL A 462 8.06 -8.36 24.15
C VAL A 462 9.39 -9.11 24.30
N LEU A 463 10.36 -8.50 24.98
CA LEU A 463 11.65 -9.14 25.27
C LEU A 463 11.45 -10.41 26.10
N TRP A 464 10.68 -10.36 27.20
CA TRP A 464 10.39 -11.53 28.05
C TRP A 464 9.78 -12.69 27.25
N PHE A 465 8.74 -12.44 26.45
CA PHE A 465 8.11 -13.47 25.64
C PHE A 465 9.11 -14.13 24.68
N VAL A 466 9.93 -13.33 24.00
CA VAL A 466 10.91 -13.86 23.03
C VAL A 466 12.09 -14.56 23.71
N VAL A 467 12.54 -14.05 24.88
CA VAL A 467 13.52 -14.71 25.75
C VAL A 467 13.05 -16.13 26.07
N HIS A 468 11.89 -16.22 26.71
CA HIS A 468 11.42 -17.44 27.36
C HIS A 468 11.04 -18.54 26.38
N ASN A 469 10.50 -18.18 25.21
CA ASN A 469 9.98 -19.17 24.25
C ASN A 469 10.99 -19.54 23.15
N TYR A 470 11.94 -18.67 22.79
CA TYR A 470 12.77 -18.86 21.59
C TYR A 470 14.28 -18.70 21.80
N TRP A 471 14.77 -18.16 22.92
CA TRP A 471 16.18 -17.77 23.01
C TRP A 471 17.15 -18.92 23.27
N ASP A 472 16.65 -20.00 23.86
CA ASP A 472 17.41 -21.21 24.19
C ASP A 472 17.15 -22.36 23.20
N LEU A 473 16.31 -22.13 22.19
CA LEU A 473 16.13 -23.04 21.06
C LEU A 473 17.36 -22.98 20.13
N ASN A 474 18.13 -24.07 20.10
CA ASN A 474 19.30 -24.25 19.22
C ASN A 474 18.90 -24.61 17.78
N ILE A 475 17.99 -23.84 17.19
CA ILE A 475 17.54 -23.99 15.81
C ILE A 475 18.36 -23.04 14.91
N TRP A 476 18.76 -23.51 13.73
CA TRP A 476 19.36 -22.68 12.69
C TRP A 476 18.29 -22.33 11.65
N LEU A 477 18.16 -21.04 11.31
CA LEU A 477 17.13 -20.51 10.43
C LEU A 477 17.72 -19.41 9.54
N ALA A 478 17.40 -19.41 8.24
CA ALA A 478 17.79 -18.34 7.31
C ALA A 478 19.30 -18.00 7.29
N GLY A 479 20.16 -19.00 7.50
CA GLY A 479 21.61 -18.83 7.52
C GLY A 479 22.21 -18.34 8.85
N MET A 480 21.45 -18.38 9.96
CA MET A 480 21.91 -17.90 11.27
C MET A 480 21.19 -18.63 12.44
N PRO A 481 21.76 -18.66 13.67
CA PRO A 481 21.05 -19.24 14.81
C PRO A 481 19.82 -18.40 15.18
N LEU A 482 18.71 -19.07 15.52
CA LEU A 482 17.44 -18.46 15.92
C LEU A 482 17.64 -17.43 17.05
N LYS A 483 18.51 -17.74 18.03
CA LYS A 483 18.98 -16.86 19.11
C LYS A 483 19.53 -15.49 18.66
N SER A 484 20.06 -15.37 17.45
CA SER A 484 20.49 -14.09 16.88
C SER A 484 19.42 -13.46 15.99
N PHE A 485 18.56 -14.27 15.37
CA PHE A 485 17.46 -13.78 14.55
C PHE A 485 16.38 -13.09 15.42
N THR A 486 16.04 -13.71 16.56
CA THR A 486 15.11 -13.16 17.55
C THR A 486 15.56 -11.81 18.10
N LYS A 487 16.86 -11.59 18.30
CA LYS A 487 17.41 -10.27 18.68
C LYS A 487 17.05 -9.17 17.66
N TYR A 488 17.17 -9.46 16.37
CA TYR A 488 16.81 -8.51 15.32
C TYR A 488 15.31 -8.25 15.28
N VAL A 489 14.47 -9.29 15.44
CA VAL A 489 13.00 -9.14 15.51
C VAL A 489 12.60 -8.29 16.71
N VAL A 490 13.14 -8.54 17.91
CA VAL A 490 12.87 -7.74 19.11
C VAL A 490 13.32 -6.29 18.89
N ALA A 491 14.52 -6.05 18.36
CA ALA A 491 14.97 -4.70 18.03
C ALA A 491 14.06 -3.99 17.02
N ALA A 492 13.54 -4.71 16.01
CA ALA A 492 12.61 -4.16 15.03
C ALA A 492 11.27 -3.76 15.66
N VAL A 493 10.72 -4.60 16.55
CA VAL A 493 9.46 -4.31 17.28
C VAL A 493 9.64 -3.13 18.24
N ILE A 494 10.75 -3.07 18.98
CA ILE A 494 11.04 -1.94 19.89
C ILE A 494 11.17 -0.63 19.09
N MET A 495 11.87 -0.65 17.96
CA MET A 495 11.96 0.51 17.05
C MET A 495 10.59 0.92 16.50
N ALA A 496 9.74 -0.05 16.10
CA ALA A 496 8.39 0.21 15.62
C ALA A 496 7.49 0.86 16.69
N MET A 497 7.67 0.52 17.97
CA MET A 497 6.97 1.16 19.09
C MET A 497 7.57 2.53 19.46
N ALA A 498 8.87 2.74 19.32
CA ALA A 498 9.52 4.01 19.68
C ALA A 498 9.31 5.11 18.62
N VAL A 499 9.38 4.78 17.34
CA VAL A 499 9.36 5.73 16.21
C VAL A 499 8.11 6.63 16.16
N PRO A 500 6.88 6.16 16.40
CA PRO A 500 5.70 7.04 16.44
C PRO A 500 5.77 8.07 17.57
N GLY A 501 6.42 7.75 18.70
CA GLY A 501 6.70 8.70 19.78
C GLY A 501 7.70 9.78 19.37
N LEU A 502 8.75 9.40 18.64
CA LEU A 502 9.71 10.34 18.05
C LEU A 502 9.02 11.31 17.08
N ALA A 503 7.97 10.89 16.39
CA ALA A 503 7.19 11.72 15.46
C ALA A 503 6.33 12.81 16.15
N LEU A 504 6.28 12.82 17.49
CA LEU A 504 5.59 13.82 18.30
C LEU A 504 6.56 14.77 19.03
N LEU A 505 7.88 14.58 18.88
CA LEU A 505 8.88 15.48 19.42
C LEU A 505 8.90 16.84 18.69
N PRO A 506 9.45 17.90 19.32
CA PRO A 506 9.63 19.20 18.67
C PRO A 506 10.45 19.09 17.39
N THR A 507 10.19 19.97 16.41
CA THR A 507 10.82 19.97 15.08
C THR A 507 12.36 19.96 15.09
N LYS A 508 12.98 20.52 16.14
CA LYS A 508 14.44 20.47 16.38
C LYS A 508 15.01 19.04 16.48
N LEU A 509 14.18 18.06 16.89
CA LEU A 509 14.56 16.66 17.07
C LEU A 509 14.09 15.75 15.92
N ARG A 510 13.57 16.32 14.82
CA ARG A 510 13.09 15.58 13.63
C ARG A 510 14.14 14.63 13.04
N PHE A 511 15.44 14.94 13.17
CA PHE A 511 16.53 14.04 12.80
C PHE A 511 16.44 12.67 13.49
N LEU A 512 15.99 12.59 14.75
CA LEU A 512 15.83 11.32 15.48
C LEU A 512 14.70 10.47 14.88
N LEU A 513 13.61 11.10 14.43
CA LEU A 513 12.55 10.41 13.69
C LEU A 513 13.08 9.85 12.37
N GLU A 514 13.81 10.67 11.61
CA GLU A 514 14.36 10.28 10.30
C GLU A 514 15.37 9.14 10.43
N LEU A 515 16.30 9.24 11.38
CA LEU A 515 17.26 8.18 11.70
C LEU A 515 16.56 6.91 12.22
N GLY A 516 15.53 7.06 13.06
CA GLY A 516 14.75 5.94 13.58
C GLY A 516 13.97 5.19 12.49
N LEU A 517 13.35 5.92 11.55
CA LEU A 517 12.68 5.34 10.39
C LEU A 517 13.69 4.62 9.48
N ILE A 518 14.81 5.26 9.11
CA ILE A 518 15.83 4.64 8.25
C ILE A 518 16.40 3.38 8.92
N GLY A 519 16.73 3.45 10.22
CA GLY A 519 17.22 2.30 10.98
C GLY A 519 16.21 1.14 11.06
N HIS A 520 14.92 1.45 11.28
CA HIS A 520 13.87 0.44 11.28
C HIS A 520 13.68 -0.20 9.89
N THR A 521 13.64 0.60 8.82
CA THR A 521 13.51 0.08 7.45
C THR A 521 14.73 -0.75 7.04
N LEU A 522 15.96 -0.34 7.38
CA LEU A 522 17.18 -1.14 7.15
C LEU A 522 17.11 -2.50 7.85
N LEU A 523 16.69 -2.52 9.11
CA LEU A 523 16.54 -3.74 9.90
C LEU A 523 15.45 -4.65 9.33
N LEU A 524 14.32 -4.08 8.89
CA LEU A 524 13.24 -4.81 8.23
C LEU A 524 13.71 -5.42 6.90
N CYS A 525 14.43 -4.66 6.05
CA CYS A 525 15.03 -5.19 4.82
C CYS A 525 16.04 -6.31 5.09
N TYR A 526 16.83 -6.21 6.17
CA TYR A 526 17.75 -7.28 6.57
C TYR A 526 17.00 -8.56 7.01
N ILE A 527 15.96 -8.43 7.84
CA ILE A 527 15.14 -9.56 8.31
C ILE A 527 14.42 -10.23 7.14
N GLU A 528 13.80 -9.46 6.25
CA GLU A 528 13.11 -10.00 5.08
C GLU A 528 14.06 -10.65 4.07
N ASN A 529 15.26 -10.08 3.82
CA ASN A 529 16.27 -10.73 2.96
C ASN A 529 16.64 -12.13 3.49
N ARG A 530 16.73 -12.27 4.81
CA ARG A 530 17.04 -13.55 5.46
C ARG A 530 15.85 -14.50 5.32
N LEU A 531 14.66 -14.06 5.70
CA LEU A 531 13.45 -14.87 5.65
C LEU A 531 13.05 -15.32 4.23
N PHE A 532 13.26 -14.48 3.21
CA PHE A 532 12.91 -14.77 1.83
C PHE A 532 14.06 -15.46 1.07
N ASN A 533 15.15 -14.73 0.79
CA ASN A 533 16.24 -15.24 -0.06
C ASN A 533 17.04 -16.36 0.61
N TYR A 534 17.44 -16.21 1.88
CA TYR A 534 18.25 -17.25 2.53
C TYR A 534 17.44 -18.50 2.87
N ALA A 535 16.13 -18.40 3.15
CA ALA A 535 15.31 -19.60 3.30
C ALA A 535 15.20 -20.35 1.95
N SER A 536 14.86 -19.64 0.88
CA SER A 536 14.74 -20.22 -0.47
C SER A 536 16.03 -20.90 -0.96
N MET A 537 17.21 -20.34 -0.67
CA MET A 537 18.49 -20.93 -1.08
C MET A 537 18.90 -22.18 -0.32
N TYR A 538 18.60 -22.26 0.99
CA TYR A 538 19.16 -23.30 1.87
C TYR A 538 18.16 -24.42 2.19
N TYR A 539 16.86 -24.19 2.01
CA TYR A 539 15.80 -25.19 2.20
C TYR A 539 15.14 -25.59 0.87
N PHE A 540 15.88 -25.44 -0.24
CA PHE A 540 15.47 -25.86 -1.57
C PHE A 540 15.21 -27.39 -1.57
N GLY A 541 13.94 -27.79 -1.69
CA GLY A 541 13.49 -29.19 -1.60
C GLY A 541 12.49 -29.49 -0.47
N PHE A 542 12.25 -28.56 0.47
CA PHE A 542 11.08 -28.62 1.36
C PHE A 542 9.92 -27.85 0.71
N GLU A 543 9.30 -28.44 -0.31
CA GLU A 543 8.36 -27.75 -1.21
C GLU A 543 7.05 -27.26 -0.54
N GLU A 544 6.69 -27.81 0.62
CA GLU A 544 5.41 -27.52 1.29
C GLU A 544 5.46 -26.30 2.24
N ASP A 545 6.64 -25.93 2.77
CA ASP A 545 6.79 -24.92 3.85
C ASP A 545 7.49 -23.62 3.38
N ILE A 546 6.75 -22.74 2.68
CA ILE A 546 7.22 -21.39 2.34
C ILE A 546 7.32 -20.53 3.61
N LEU A 547 8.51 -20.48 4.22
CA LEU A 547 8.78 -19.75 5.47
C LEU A 547 8.38 -18.26 5.43
N TYR A 548 8.53 -17.60 4.28
CA TYR A 548 8.13 -16.20 4.10
C TYR A 548 7.59 -15.95 2.69
N PRO A 549 6.27 -15.69 2.54
CA PRO A 549 5.65 -15.65 1.23
C PRO A 549 5.89 -14.32 0.51
N SER A 550 5.96 -14.39 -0.82
CA SER A 550 6.18 -13.26 -1.73
C SER A 550 5.19 -12.11 -1.56
N TYR A 551 3.93 -12.40 -1.23
CA TYR A 551 2.91 -11.37 -1.00
C TYR A 551 3.23 -10.49 0.22
N MET A 552 3.94 -11.00 1.25
CA MET A 552 4.36 -10.17 2.39
C MET A 552 5.44 -9.16 2.01
N VAL A 553 6.36 -9.52 1.10
CA VAL A 553 7.32 -8.57 0.50
C VAL A 553 6.58 -7.44 -0.21
N LEU A 554 5.59 -7.78 -1.05
CA LEU A 554 4.78 -6.78 -1.77
C LEU A 554 4.02 -5.86 -0.80
N ILE A 555 3.30 -6.43 0.17
CA ILE A 555 2.49 -5.67 1.13
C ILE A 555 3.36 -4.72 1.96
N THR A 556 4.46 -5.20 2.56
CA THR A 556 5.34 -4.35 3.39
C THR A 556 6.03 -3.26 2.56
N THR A 557 6.34 -3.54 1.30
CA THR A 557 6.92 -2.57 0.36
C THR A 557 5.94 -1.47 -0.01
N PHE A 558 4.75 -1.81 -0.52
CA PHE A 558 3.77 -0.82 -0.93
C PHE A 558 3.19 -0.03 0.26
N LEU A 559 2.97 -0.68 1.41
CA LEU A 559 2.56 -0.01 2.63
C LEU A 559 3.65 0.95 3.12
N GLY A 560 4.92 0.52 3.10
CA GLY A 560 6.08 1.38 3.41
C GLY A 560 6.15 2.62 2.53
N LEU A 561 6.06 2.45 1.21
CA LEU A 561 6.04 3.56 0.24
C LEU A 561 4.84 4.50 0.44
N ALA A 562 3.65 3.96 0.73
CA ALA A 562 2.46 4.77 0.99
C ALA A 562 2.58 5.58 2.29
N LEU A 563 3.15 4.99 3.35
CA LEU A 563 3.42 5.67 4.61
C LEU A 563 4.51 6.75 4.45
N VAL A 564 5.60 6.46 3.74
CA VAL A 564 6.65 7.46 3.43
C VAL A 564 6.06 8.64 2.66
N ARG A 565 5.25 8.39 1.62
CA ARG A 565 4.55 9.44 0.86
C ARG A 565 3.63 10.27 1.74
N ARG A 566 2.90 9.63 2.67
CA ARG A 566 2.01 10.33 3.60
C ARG A 566 2.78 11.18 4.61
N LEU A 567 3.84 10.64 5.23
CA LEU A 567 4.69 11.36 6.18
C LEU A 567 5.40 12.56 5.52
N TYR A 568 5.74 12.46 4.23
CA TYR A 568 6.27 13.58 3.45
C TYR A 568 5.20 14.65 3.16
N ALA A 569 4.00 14.24 2.75
CA ALA A 569 2.86 15.15 2.55
C ALA A 569 2.46 15.88 3.85
N ASP A 570 2.45 15.18 4.97
CA ASP A 570 2.22 15.71 6.33
C ASP A 570 3.41 16.54 6.86
N GLN A 571 4.46 16.77 6.06
CA GLN A 571 5.66 17.54 6.40
C GLN A 571 6.41 17.04 7.65
N ARG A 572 6.34 15.73 7.94
CA ARG A 572 7.00 15.09 9.11
C ARG A 572 8.40 14.56 8.84
N ILE A 573 8.72 14.17 7.61
CA ILE A 573 10.06 13.68 7.19
C ILE A 573 10.64 14.57 6.10
N GLY A 574 11.95 14.83 6.13
CA GLY A 574 12.65 15.67 5.16
C GLY A 574 12.92 14.95 3.84
N PRO A 575 13.19 15.70 2.74
CA PRO A 575 13.34 15.12 1.39
C PRO A 575 14.48 14.08 1.32
N LYS A 576 15.57 14.28 2.08
CA LYS A 576 16.68 13.31 2.18
C LYS A 576 16.22 11.96 2.76
N ALA A 577 15.44 11.99 3.84
CA ALA A 577 14.91 10.77 4.45
C ALA A 577 13.87 10.10 3.55
N THR A 578 12.98 10.88 2.92
CA THR A 578 12.01 10.37 1.92
C THR A 578 12.72 9.64 0.79
N TRP A 579 13.77 10.22 0.21
CA TRP A 579 14.57 9.61 -0.85
C TRP A 579 15.20 8.27 -0.42
N ILE A 580 15.88 8.23 0.74
CA ILE A 580 16.50 7.00 1.25
C ILE A 580 15.45 5.91 1.51
N LEU A 581 14.36 6.27 2.17
CA LEU A 581 13.28 5.32 2.50
C LEU A 581 12.59 4.79 1.23
N THR A 582 12.35 5.64 0.22
CA THR A 582 11.83 5.20 -1.07
C THR A 582 12.77 4.19 -1.74
N CYS A 583 14.07 4.45 -1.77
CA CYS A 583 15.05 3.51 -2.33
C CYS A 583 15.06 2.17 -1.57
N LEU A 584 15.06 2.20 -0.23
CA LEU A 584 15.09 0.99 0.61
C LEU A 584 13.81 0.14 0.52
N TYR A 585 12.63 0.77 0.40
CA TYR A 585 11.41 0.00 0.18
C TYR A 585 11.36 -0.54 -1.26
N SER A 586 11.65 0.28 -2.28
CA SER A 586 11.68 -0.17 -3.67
C SER A 586 12.71 -1.27 -3.93
N SER A 587 13.86 -1.28 -3.24
CA SER A 587 14.87 -2.33 -3.36
C SER A 587 14.37 -3.71 -2.93
N LYS A 588 13.35 -3.81 -2.06
CA LYS A 588 12.77 -5.11 -1.68
C LYS A 588 12.15 -5.86 -2.87
N LEU A 589 11.62 -5.14 -3.86
CA LEU A 589 10.99 -5.75 -5.04
C LEU A 589 11.98 -6.60 -5.84
N SER A 590 13.28 -6.32 -5.78
CA SER A 590 14.28 -7.10 -6.52
C SER A 590 14.38 -8.56 -6.04
N MET A 591 13.99 -8.85 -4.78
CA MET A 591 13.91 -10.23 -4.27
C MET A 591 12.96 -11.10 -5.10
N LEU A 592 11.88 -10.51 -5.62
CA LEU A 592 10.83 -11.24 -6.33
C LEU A 592 11.25 -11.66 -7.74
N PHE A 593 12.30 -11.03 -8.28
CA PHE A 593 12.84 -11.33 -9.61
C PHE A 593 14.11 -12.17 -9.54
N MET A 594 14.97 -11.95 -8.53
CA MET A 594 16.26 -12.63 -8.45
C MET A 594 16.63 -13.04 -7.01
N THR A 595 16.80 -14.35 -6.82
CA THR A 595 17.19 -14.98 -5.56
C THR A 595 18.72 -15.02 -5.42
N SER A 596 19.32 -13.90 -5.01
CA SER A 596 20.76 -13.83 -4.67
C SER A 596 20.99 -13.07 -3.35
N ARG A 597 22.08 -13.40 -2.63
CA ARG A 597 22.26 -13.05 -1.20
C ARG A 597 22.34 -11.55 -0.94
N SER A 598 22.84 -10.82 -1.93
CA SER A 598 23.14 -9.38 -1.89
C SER A 598 22.13 -8.52 -2.64
N VAL A 599 21.11 -9.10 -3.31
CA VAL A 599 20.29 -8.40 -4.32
C VAL A 599 19.60 -7.16 -3.75
N ILE A 600 19.02 -7.19 -2.54
CA ILE A 600 18.44 -5.98 -1.93
C ILE A 600 19.48 -4.89 -1.71
N TRP A 601 20.67 -5.25 -1.22
CA TRP A 601 21.71 -4.28 -0.89
C TRP A 601 22.28 -3.65 -2.15
N VAL A 602 22.47 -4.45 -3.20
CA VAL A 602 22.89 -3.98 -4.53
C VAL A 602 21.80 -3.09 -5.15
N SER A 603 20.54 -3.54 -5.18
CA SER A 603 19.45 -2.74 -5.75
C SER A 603 19.20 -1.46 -4.96
N ALA A 604 19.38 -1.47 -3.64
CA ALA A 604 19.35 -0.25 -2.81
C ALA A 604 20.49 0.71 -3.16
N VAL A 605 21.73 0.22 -3.32
CA VAL A 605 22.88 1.05 -3.73
C VAL A 605 22.69 1.64 -5.12
N LEU A 606 22.22 0.85 -6.09
CA LEU A 606 21.92 1.33 -7.45
C LEU A 606 20.77 2.35 -7.45
N LEU A 607 19.68 2.11 -6.72
CA LEU A 607 18.58 3.07 -6.59
C LEU A 607 19.03 4.37 -5.93
N LEU A 608 19.87 4.30 -4.90
CA LEU A 608 20.48 5.49 -4.27
C LEU A 608 21.44 6.22 -5.22
N ALA A 609 22.13 5.54 -6.13
CA ALA A 609 22.98 6.22 -7.12
C ALA A 609 22.16 6.94 -8.22
N VAL A 610 21.09 6.31 -8.71
CA VAL A 610 20.35 6.75 -9.91
C VAL A 610 19.18 7.70 -9.62
N THR A 611 18.51 7.58 -8.47
CA THR A 611 17.33 8.40 -8.15
C THR A 611 17.54 9.84 -7.62
N PRO A 612 18.72 10.31 -7.16
CA PRO A 612 18.91 11.69 -6.70
C PRO A 612 18.42 12.79 -7.66
N PRO A 613 18.68 12.73 -8.99
CA PRO A 613 18.21 13.74 -9.95
C PRO A 613 16.67 13.79 -10.08
N LEU A 614 15.98 12.71 -9.73
CA LEU A 614 14.51 12.55 -9.80
C LEU A 614 13.81 12.96 -8.50
N LEU A 615 14.40 12.63 -7.35
CA LEU A 615 13.73 12.70 -6.04
C LEU A 615 14.25 13.83 -5.14
N LEU A 616 15.53 14.21 -5.22
CA LEU A 616 16.10 15.26 -4.35
C LEU A 616 16.04 16.66 -4.98
N TYR A 617 16.29 16.79 -6.28
CA TYR A 617 16.36 18.07 -6.99
C TYR A 617 15.04 18.45 -7.69
N ARG A 618 13.91 17.97 -7.19
CA ARG A 618 12.57 18.23 -7.75
C ARG A 618 12.01 19.58 -7.30
N ASP A 619 12.60 20.66 -7.81
CA ASP A 619 12.03 22.01 -7.64
C ASP A 619 10.94 22.29 -8.68
N ASN A 620 9.78 22.75 -8.20
CA ASN A 620 8.60 23.02 -9.04
C ASN A 620 8.64 24.40 -9.74
N SER A 621 9.68 25.20 -9.54
CA SER A 621 9.90 26.45 -10.27
C SER A 621 10.24 26.17 -11.74
N LYS A 622 9.53 26.83 -12.66
CA LYS A 622 9.74 26.71 -14.11
C LYS A 622 10.95 27.55 -14.53
N GLY A 623 11.82 27.00 -15.41
CA GLY A 623 12.51 27.84 -16.40
C GLY A 623 14.06 27.90 -16.44
N ALA A 624 14.83 27.20 -15.61
CA ALA A 624 16.31 27.24 -15.68
C ALA A 624 16.95 25.87 -15.44
N ALA A 625 18.14 25.64 -16.00
CA ALA A 625 18.98 24.47 -15.71
C ALA A 625 19.31 24.41 -14.20
N ARG A 626 18.91 23.30 -13.55
CA ARG A 626 18.71 23.25 -12.09
C ARG A 626 19.90 22.74 -11.28
N MET A 627 20.93 22.19 -11.93
CA MET A 627 22.06 21.53 -11.26
C MET A 627 23.39 21.97 -11.88
N LYS A 628 24.43 22.21 -11.06
CA LYS A 628 25.74 22.66 -11.56
C LYS A 628 26.44 21.53 -12.32
N ALA A 629 27.17 21.85 -13.39
CA ALA A 629 27.87 20.85 -14.21
C ALA A 629 28.77 19.91 -13.38
N TRP A 630 29.52 20.42 -12.38
CA TRP A 630 30.34 19.58 -11.50
C TRP A 630 29.51 18.57 -10.67
N GLN A 631 28.28 18.93 -10.28
CA GLN A 631 27.36 18.03 -9.57
C GLN A 631 26.84 16.95 -10.52
N ALA A 632 26.62 17.29 -11.80
CA ALA A 632 26.21 16.34 -12.83
C ALA A 632 27.30 15.32 -13.11
N TYR A 633 28.55 15.76 -13.28
CA TYR A 633 29.71 14.87 -13.38
C TYR A 633 29.86 14.00 -12.13
N PHE A 634 29.74 14.58 -10.93
CA PHE A 634 29.81 13.81 -9.68
C PHE A 634 28.71 12.73 -9.59
N HIS A 635 27.46 13.06 -9.92
CA HIS A 635 26.38 12.08 -9.97
C HIS A 635 26.61 10.99 -11.03
N ALA A 636 27.10 11.34 -12.23
CA ALA A 636 27.46 10.37 -13.25
C ALA A 636 28.61 9.43 -12.79
N SER A 637 29.64 9.97 -12.13
CA SER A 637 30.72 9.17 -11.53
C SER A 637 30.20 8.23 -10.44
N VAL A 638 29.28 8.67 -9.58
CA VAL A 638 28.64 7.82 -8.56
C VAL A 638 27.81 6.71 -9.21
N ILE A 639 27.06 7.00 -10.27
CA ILE A 639 26.30 6.00 -11.04
C ILE A 639 27.27 4.95 -11.62
N ALA A 640 28.30 5.37 -12.37
CA ALA A 640 29.28 4.47 -12.97
C ALA A 640 30.02 3.60 -11.92
N PHE A 641 30.45 4.21 -10.81
CA PHE A 641 31.11 3.50 -9.71
C PHE A 641 30.16 2.50 -9.02
N SER A 642 28.90 2.87 -8.79
CA SER A 642 27.89 1.95 -8.23
C SER A 642 27.61 0.78 -9.17
N ALA A 643 27.48 1.03 -10.48
CA ALA A 643 27.29 -0.02 -11.48
C ALA A 643 28.49 -0.97 -11.51
N TRP A 644 29.72 -0.44 -11.44
CA TRP A 644 30.95 -1.25 -11.39
C TRP A 644 31.04 -2.15 -10.17
N LEU A 645 30.68 -1.64 -8.97
CA LEU A 645 30.61 -2.44 -7.74
C LEU A 645 29.51 -3.52 -7.80
N CYS A 646 28.43 -3.23 -8.52
CA CYS A 646 27.24 -4.08 -8.62
C CYS A 646 27.21 -4.98 -9.87
N ARG A 647 28.28 -5.00 -10.68
CA ARG A 647 28.30 -5.65 -12.00
C ARG A 647 27.93 -7.13 -11.96
N GLU A 648 28.38 -7.88 -10.97
CA GLU A 648 28.15 -9.34 -10.91
C GLU A 648 26.65 -9.65 -10.83
N THR A 649 25.90 -8.92 -10.00
CA THR A 649 24.43 -9.04 -9.94
C THR A 649 23.70 -8.48 -11.16
N ILE A 650 24.29 -7.52 -11.89
CA ILE A 650 23.74 -7.07 -13.18
C ILE A 650 23.91 -8.19 -14.23
N PHE A 651 25.04 -8.89 -14.20
CA PHE A 651 25.32 -10.04 -15.06
C PHE A 651 24.46 -11.25 -14.70
N GLU A 652 24.25 -11.55 -13.41
CA GLU A 652 23.27 -12.55 -12.93
C GLU A 652 21.85 -12.24 -13.47
N ALA A 653 21.40 -10.98 -13.39
CA ALA A 653 20.07 -10.58 -13.87
C ALA A 653 19.93 -10.70 -15.40
N LEU A 654 20.99 -10.36 -16.16
CA LEU A 654 21.03 -10.54 -17.61
C LEU A 654 21.03 -12.02 -18.01
N GLN A 655 21.78 -12.86 -17.29
CA GLN A 655 21.77 -14.31 -17.50
C GLN A 655 20.42 -14.93 -17.17
N TRP A 656 19.75 -14.48 -16.11
CA TRP A 656 18.39 -14.88 -15.76
C TRP A 656 17.39 -14.53 -16.87
N TRP A 657 17.41 -13.28 -17.36
CA TRP A 657 16.54 -12.82 -18.45
C TRP A 657 16.79 -13.57 -19.77
N ASN A 658 18.04 -13.86 -20.09
CA ASN A 658 18.44 -14.51 -21.35
C ASN A 658 18.32 -16.05 -21.31
N GLY A 659 18.14 -16.64 -20.12
CA GLY A 659 18.10 -18.10 -19.90
C GLY A 659 19.41 -18.84 -20.22
N ARG A 660 20.47 -18.14 -20.63
CA ARG A 660 21.78 -18.66 -21.05
C ARG A 660 22.87 -17.67 -20.66
N PRO A 661 24.11 -18.14 -20.35
CA PRO A 661 25.23 -17.25 -20.07
C PRO A 661 25.47 -16.34 -21.28
N PRO A 662 25.32 -15.00 -21.13
CA PRO A 662 25.52 -14.06 -22.22
C PRO A 662 27.02 -13.93 -22.57
N PRO A 663 27.37 -13.63 -23.83
CA PRO A 663 28.76 -13.39 -24.22
C PRO A 663 29.29 -12.07 -23.64
N ASP A 664 30.60 -11.99 -23.37
CA ASP A 664 31.27 -10.84 -22.75
C ASP A 664 30.98 -9.50 -23.44
N GLY A 665 30.86 -9.50 -24.77
CA GLY A 665 30.50 -8.30 -25.54
C GLY A 665 29.07 -7.81 -25.25
N LEU A 666 28.13 -8.72 -24.98
CA LEU A 666 26.76 -8.37 -24.60
C LEU A 666 26.69 -7.92 -23.13
N LEU A 667 27.50 -8.52 -22.24
CA LEU A 667 27.66 -8.04 -20.86
C LEU A 667 28.23 -6.62 -20.81
N LEU A 668 29.30 -6.34 -21.56
CA LEU A 668 29.89 -5.01 -21.63
C LEU A 668 28.96 -3.99 -22.29
N GLY A 669 28.33 -4.36 -23.42
CA GLY A 669 27.39 -3.49 -24.14
C GLY A 669 26.15 -3.14 -23.31
N SER A 670 25.54 -4.13 -22.64
CA SER A 670 24.40 -3.89 -21.74
C SER A 670 24.79 -3.11 -20.49
N TYR A 671 25.98 -3.33 -19.92
CA TYR A 671 26.51 -2.53 -18.82
C TYR A 671 26.67 -1.05 -19.19
N ILE A 672 27.26 -0.75 -20.34
CA ILE A 672 27.41 0.62 -20.85
C ILE A 672 26.03 1.24 -21.11
N LEU A 673 25.12 0.50 -21.76
CA LEU A 673 23.77 0.97 -22.06
C LEU A 673 22.96 1.26 -20.80
N LEU A 674 22.98 0.37 -19.80
CA LEU A 674 22.31 0.57 -18.51
C LEU A 674 22.88 1.78 -17.74
N THR A 675 24.20 1.96 -17.77
CA THR A 675 24.87 3.12 -17.15
C THR A 675 24.49 4.43 -17.86
N GLY A 676 24.36 4.40 -19.20
CA GLY A 676 23.86 5.52 -20.00
C GLY A 676 22.40 5.84 -19.70
N VAL A 677 21.52 4.83 -19.69
CA VAL A 677 20.09 4.96 -19.34
C VAL A 677 19.90 5.53 -17.94
N ALA A 678 20.70 5.09 -16.97
CA ALA A 678 20.72 5.62 -15.62
C ALA A 678 21.09 7.12 -15.55
N CYS A 679 21.86 7.63 -16.51
CA CYS A 679 22.22 9.05 -16.60
C CYS A 679 21.15 9.92 -17.31
N ILE A 680 20.21 9.34 -18.07
CA ILE A 680 19.17 10.08 -18.82
C ILE A 680 18.41 11.13 -17.96
N PRO A 681 17.99 10.84 -16.70
CA PRO A 681 17.29 11.82 -15.87
C PRO A 681 18.11 13.08 -15.56
N ILE A 682 19.44 12.99 -15.57
CA ILE A 682 20.32 14.15 -15.38
C ILE A 682 20.17 15.08 -16.59
N VAL A 683 20.24 14.54 -17.81
CA VAL A 683 20.19 15.31 -19.06
C VAL A 683 18.79 15.92 -19.26
N ILE A 684 17.73 15.10 -19.27
CA ILE A 684 16.37 15.54 -19.58
C ILE A 684 15.86 16.61 -18.58
N LEU A 685 16.11 16.43 -17.28
CA LEU A 685 15.47 17.25 -16.25
C LEU A 685 16.30 18.47 -15.84
N HIS A 686 17.63 18.43 -16.02
CA HIS A 686 18.54 19.47 -15.52
C HIS A 686 19.32 20.18 -16.63
N PHE A 687 19.45 19.60 -17.83
CA PHE A 687 20.14 20.19 -18.99
C PHE A 687 19.30 20.13 -20.30
N PRO A 688 18.00 20.51 -20.30
CA PRO A 688 17.15 20.42 -21.49
C PRO A 688 17.66 21.26 -22.67
N HIS A 689 18.44 22.32 -22.39
CA HIS A 689 19.02 23.19 -23.42
C HIS A 689 20.00 22.48 -24.36
N VAL A 690 20.59 21.36 -23.92
CA VAL A 690 21.49 20.52 -24.73
C VAL A 690 20.69 19.66 -25.72
N GLN A 691 19.39 19.47 -25.50
CA GLN A 691 18.49 18.68 -26.36
C GLN A 691 17.80 19.53 -27.44
N VAL A 692 18.11 20.82 -27.53
CA VAL A 692 17.56 21.77 -28.53
C VAL A 692 18.58 22.07 -29.63
N VAL A 693 19.76 21.44 -29.57
CA VAL A 693 20.79 21.51 -30.59
C VAL A 693 20.96 20.10 -31.17
N ASP A 694 20.01 19.71 -32.02
CA ASP A 694 20.11 18.70 -33.10
C ASP A 694 18.84 18.80 -33.98
#